data_AF-A0A349L0B7-F1
#
_entry.id   AF-A0A349L0B7-F1
#
_cell.length_a   1.000
_cell.length_b   1.000
_cell.length_c   1.000
_cell.angle_alpha   90.00
_cell.angle_beta   90.00
_cell.angle_gamma   90.00
#
_symmetry.space_group_name_H-M   'P 1'
#
loop_
_entity.id
_entity.type
_entity.pdbx_description
1 polymer ?
#
loop_
_entity_poly.entity_id
_entity_poly.type
_entity_poly.pdbx_seq_one_letter_code
_entity_poly.pdbx_strand_id
1 'polypeptide(L)'
;MAPTRAAQYIYKGSAMNVLKSHTKTLLCTVGFFLTAMLAGCGGGDQGRGPILGLPAAELASIKVTPATGSVPIGGTQQFVATATYADGASKDVSAASVWSSDSTAIATVNASTGLATGVASGAAGIGATFGGKNGSAALTVTPATLVSMAISPLNRSIPIDGKLQFQAIGTFTDGGTRDITAVSSFVSATPAFASILAGGGATGVATGTSLITASSGALSASTNLTVSAATLSSIAVTPTNASIAAGTTNQFKATATYSDASSADVTAFSAWTSSATAVATVATPSGLATGVSRGAAPITATFGGKSDTQTLTVTAATLVSVALTPVNATIPIGGVQQFTLMASYSDASSSDVTASSAWTSASTGVATVLQNGVADGVSGGTSLITATFGGKSAAQTLTVRAATLLSIAVTPVNASIPVGATQQYIATATYSDNSSANVSNASSWTSDNLVVATVNNASGVATGRSAGSAHITATFNGKSDTQTLTVSAAVGPPAVILASAGNFAVLSKAGITDVPSSAISGNIGTSPISGAAIGITCPEVTGIIYAVDTAGPACSVSDPVMLTTAIGDMQTAYTDAAGRPSGVGPFLNLGAGTVANQTLVAGTYTWGSNVTIPTNLTLIGGANDVWIFQITGKLNISPNMQVLLSGGAQAKNIFWQVSDVVTLDTHSHFEGNILAQTNIAMLTGASINGRLLAQTAATLQQNVIVEPAP
;
A
#
# COMPACT_ATOMS: atom_id res chain seq x y z
N MET A 1 33.98 20.16 -45.59
CA MET A 1 34.98 19.34 -46.33
C MET A 1 34.24 18.40 -47.26
N ALA A 2 34.83 18.17 -48.43
CA ALA A 2 34.23 17.82 -49.71
C ALA A 2 33.97 16.28 -49.91
N PRO A 3 33.54 15.77 -51.08
CA PRO A 3 32.30 14.99 -51.27
C PRO A 3 32.47 13.70 -52.13
N THR A 4 31.39 13.05 -52.57
CA THR A 4 31.19 12.24 -53.83
C THR A 4 29.90 11.40 -53.69
N ARG A 5 29.06 11.00 -54.68
CA ARG A 5 28.85 11.07 -56.15
C ARG A 5 27.39 10.59 -56.38
N ALA A 6 26.51 11.26 -57.14
CA ALA A 6 26.21 11.17 -58.59
C ALA A 6 25.43 9.93 -59.10
N ALA A 7 24.22 10.17 -59.66
CA ALA A 7 23.58 9.55 -60.85
C ALA A 7 22.18 10.21 -61.06
N GLN A 8 21.93 11.14 -62.00
CA GLN A 8 21.60 11.04 -63.45
C GLN A 8 20.37 10.20 -63.85
N TYR A 9 19.32 10.87 -64.37
CA TYR A 9 18.46 10.50 -65.52
C TYR A 9 17.64 11.76 -65.93
N ILE A 10 18.06 12.53 -66.94
CA ILE A 10 17.57 12.61 -68.35
C ILE A 10 16.05 12.85 -68.50
N TYR A 11 15.66 14.01 -69.06
CA TYR A 11 14.63 14.11 -70.11
C TYR A 11 14.86 15.37 -70.99
N LYS A 12 14.71 15.17 -72.32
CA LYS A 12 14.97 16.09 -73.45
C LYS A 12 13.68 16.22 -74.28
N GLY A 13 13.49 17.36 -74.95
CA GLY A 13 12.65 17.56 -76.16
C GLY A 13 11.22 18.05 -75.89
N SER A 14 10.81 19.27 -76.30
CA SER A 14 10.63 19.88 -77.63
C SER A 14 9.34 19.50 -78.38
N ALA A 15 8.46 20.51 -78.47
CA ALA A 15 7.58 20.95 -79.59
C ALA A 15 6.91 19.95 -80.55
N MET A 16 5.58 20.08 -80.72
CA MET A 16 4.81 20.20 -81.99
C MET A 16 3.31 19.96 -81.71
N ASN A 17 2.44 20.94 -81.95
CA ASN A 17 1.68 21.25 -83.19
C ASN A 17 0.41 20.40 -83.43
N VAL A 18 -0.69 21.16 -83.54
CA VAL A 18 -1.77 21.07 -84.55
C VAL A 18 -2.58 19.78 -84.59
N LEU A 19 -3.83 19.87 -84.13
CA LEU A 19 -4.92 18.99 -84.59
C LEU A 19 -5.75 19.70 -85.66
N LYS A 20 -5.87 19.02 -86.80
CA LYS A 20 -6.79 19.29 -87.91
C LYS A 20 -8.03 18.41 -87.74
N SER A 21 -9.19 19.02 -88.03
CA SER A 21 -10.24 18.49 -88.93
C SER A 21 -11.30 17.48 -88.44
N HIS A 22 -12.51 17.70 -88.99
CA HIS A 22 -13.72 16.85 -89.11
C HIS A 22 -14.76 17.03 -87.98
N THR A 23 -16.08 17.19 -88.20
CA THR A 23 -16.93 16.88 -89.38
C THR A 23 -18.35 17.50 -89.27
N LYS A 24 -18.98 17.73 -90.45
CA LYS A 24 -20.40 17.49 -90.85
C LYS A 24 -21.59 18.31 -90.27
N THR A 25 -22.06 19.20 -91.15
CA THR A 25 -23.42 19.37 -91.72
C THR A 25 -24.54 18.39 -91.32
N LEU A 26 -25.72 18.90 -90.90
CA LEU A 26 -27.06 18.49 -91.42
C LEU A 26 -28.27 19.36 -90.91
N LEU A 27 -29.04 19.88 -91.89
CA LEU A 27 -30.52 19.97 -92.07
C LEU A 27 -31.52 20.91 -91.31
N CYS A 28 -32.42 21.46 -92.17
CA CYS A 28 -33.89 21.71 -92.05
C CYS A 28 -34.42 23.06 -91.49
N THR A 29 -34.93 23.99 -92.34
CA THR A 29 -36.33 24.20 -92.87
C THR A 29 -37.32 24.74 -91.81
N VAL A 30 -38.15 25.79 -91.98
CA VAL A 30 -39.28 26.07 -92.91
C VAL A 30 -39.70 27.56 -92.72
N GLY A 31 -39.93 28.39 -93.76
CA GLY A 31 -41.25 28.90 -94.27
C GLY A 31 -41.76 30.16 -93.54
N PHE A 32 -42.53 31.13 -94.07
CA PHE A 32 -43.24 31.36 -95.35
C PHE A 32 -43.86 32.80 -95.32
N PHE A 33 -44.38 33.27 -96.46
CA PHE A 33 -45.36 34.36 -96.76
C PHE A 33 -44.81 35.78 -97.08
N LEU A 34 -44.78 36.28 -98.35
CA LEU A 34 -45.79 36.66 -99.39
C LEU A 34 -46.24 38.14 -99.25
N THR A 35 -46.03 39.05 -100.21
CA THR A 35 -46.95 39.51 -101.29
C THR A 35 -46.25 40.72 -101.97
N ALA A 36 -46.03 40.85 -103.29
CA ALA A 36 -46.88 40.95 -104.49
C ALA A 36 -47.57 42.32 -104.71
N MET A 37 -47.17 43.05 -105.77
CA MET A 37 -48.01 43.63 -106.87
C MET A 37 -47.16 44.62 -107.72
N LEU A 38 -46.94 44.33 -109.02
CA LEU A 38 -47.58 44.92 -110.24
C LEU A 38 -47.35 46.44 -110.43
N ALA A 39 -47.23 47.04 -111.61
CA ALA A 39 -47.02 46.71 -113.02
C ALA A 39 -46.95 48.08 -113.71
N GLY A 40 -46.16 48.25 -114.78
CA GLY A 40 -46.10 49.51 -115.52
C GLY A 40 -45.50 49.30 -116.90
N CYS A 41 -46.38 49.20 -117.89
CA CYS A 41 -46.14 48.90 -119.30
C CYS A 41 -45.88 50.19 -120.11
N GLY A 42 -45.30 50.04 -121.30
CA GLY A 42 -45.29 51.02 -122.40
C GLY A 42 -43.87 51.30 -122.89
N GLY A 43 -43.45 50.98 -124.11
CA GLY A 43 -44.17 50.91 -125.38
C GLY A 43 -43.45 51.85 -126.35
N GLY A 44 -42.90 51.32 -127.45
CA GLY A 44 -42.02 52.05 -128.37
C GLY A 44 -42.75 52.96 -129.36
N ASP A 45 -41.98 53.70 -130.17
CA ASP A 45 -42.26 53.77 -131.61
C ASP A 45 -41.07 54.29 -132.44
N GLN A 46 -41.03 53.83 -133.68
CA GLN A 46 -40.13 54.25 -134.76
C GLN A 46 -40.70 55.50 -135.45
N GLY A 47 -39.87 56.45 -135.90
CA GLY A 47 -40.36 57.45 -136.85
C GLY A 47 -39.56 58.74 -136.98
N ARG A 48 -38.83 58.84 -138.11
CA ARG A 48 -38.46 60.02 -138.91
C ARG A 48 -38.85 61.43 -138.42
N GLY A 49 -37.91 62.36 -138.57
CA GLY A 49 -38.11 63.81 -138.43
C GLY A 49 -39.19 64.42 -139.35
N PRO A 50 -39.56 65.69 -139.12
CA PRO A 50 -38.80 66.82 -139.67
C PRO A 50 -38.44 67.87 -138.60
N ILE A 51 -37.27 68.50 -138.71
CA ILE A 51 -37.15 69.92 -139.11
C ILE A 51 -38.23 70.80 -138.48
N LEU A 52 -37.88 71.51 -137.41
CA LEU A 52 -38.03 72.97 -137.21
C LEU A 52 -37.62 73.29 -135.75
N GLY A 53 -36.64 74.18 -135.59
CA GLY A 53 -35.94 74.42 -134.34
C GLY A 53 -36.82 74.94 -133.20
N LEU A 54 -36.88 74.17 -132.11
CA LEU A 54 -37.17 74.64 -130.76
C LEU A 54 -35.94 74.31 -129.89
N PRO A 55 -35.41 75.26 -129.11
CA PRO A 55 -34.24 74.99 -128.26
C PRO A 55 -34.57 73.92 -127.23
N ALA A 56 -33.57 73.08 -126.90
CA ALA A 56 -33.69 72.03 -125.88
C ALA A 56 -34.18 72.63 -124.55
N ALA A 57 -35.16 71.98 -123.91
CA ALA A 57 -35.71 72.41 -122.63
C ALA A 57 -34.60 72.49 -121.58
N GLU A 58 -34.42 73.69 -121.03
CA GLU A 58 -33.34 73.99 -120.10
C GLU A 58 -33.60 73.31 -118.74
N LEU A 59 -32.54 72.78 -118.12
CA LEU A 59 -32.64 72.12 -116.81
C LEU A 59 -32.99 73.16 -115.73
N ALA A 60 -34.13 72.97 -115.05
CA ALA A 60 -34.59 73.93 -114.05
C ALA A 60 -33.96 73.66 -112.67
N SER A 61 -34.08 72.43 -112.15
CA SER A 61 -33.59 72.04 -110.82
C SER A 61 -33.28 70.55 -110.71
N ILE A 62 -32.66 70.16 -109.59
CA ILE A 62 -32.44 68.76 -109.19
C ILE A 62 -32.80 68.61 -107.72
N LYS A 63 -33.44 67.49 -107.35
CA LYS A 63 -33.85 67.16 -105.98
C LYS A 63 -33.29 65.81 -105.56
N VAL A 64 -32.72 65.73 -104.35
CA VAL A 64 -32.23 64.48 -103.76
C VAL A 64 -33.27 63.93 -102.78
N THR A 65 -33.59 62.63 -102.88
CA THR A 65 -34.61 61.94 -102.08
C THR A 65 -34.03 60.63 -101.48
N PRO A 66 -34.32 60.27 -100.21
CA PRO A 66 -35.10 61.04 -99.24
C PRO A 66 -34.41 62.36 -98.89
N ALA A 67 -35.19 63.40 -98.54
CA ALA A 67 -34.62 64.70 -98.17
C ALA A 67 -33.80 64.64 -96.87
N THR A 68 -34.11 63.67 -96.01
CA THR A 68 -33.38 63.34 -94.78
C THR A 68 -33.25 61.81 -94.64
N GLY A 69 -32.06 61.31 -94.29
CA GLY A 69 -31.81 59.92 -93.93
C GLY A 69 -31.12 59.82 -92.56
N SER A 70 -31.21 58.66 -91.92
CA SER A 70 -30.53 58.39 -90.65
C SER A 70 -30.01 56.96 -90.57
N VAL A 71 -28.71 56.79 -90.31
CA VAL A 71 -28.05 55.46 -90.20
C VAL A 71 -27.02 55.46 -89.06
N PRO A 72 -26.74 54.35 -88.38
CA PRO A 72 -25.60 54.28 -87.46
C PRO A 72 -24.27 54.28 -88.21
N ILE A 73 -23.15 54.53 -87.52
CA ILE A 73 -21.79 54.33 -88.07
C ILE A 73 -21.68 52.89 -88.63
N GLY A 74 -21.16 52.76 -89.85
CA GLY A 74 -21.08 51.50 -90.60
C GLY A 74 -22.35 51.12 -91.37
N GLY A 75 -23.49 51.77 -91.08
CA GLY A 75 -24.75 51.61 -91.83
C GLY A 75 -24.76 52.39 -93.15
N THR A 76 -25.69 52.03 -94.05
CA THR A 76 -25.80 52.63 -95.39
C THR A 76 -27.21 53.15 -95.69
N GLN A 77 -27.31 54.24 -96.47
CA GLN A 77 -28.55 54.85 -96.95
C GLN A 77 -28.43 55.15 -98.44
N GLN A 78 -29.38 54.66 -99.23
CA GLN A 78 -29.46 54.97 -100.65
C GLN A 78 -30.18 56.31 -100.88
N PHE A 79 -29.60 57.19 -101.70
CA PHE A 79 -30.22 58.43 -102.18
C PHE A 79 -30.46 58.37 -103.70
N VAL A 80 -31.47 59.11 -104.16
CA VAL A 80 -31.93 59.20 -105.56
C VAL A 80 -32.00 60.67 -105.97
N ALA A 81 -31.44 61.03 -107.12
CA ALA A 81 -31.45 62.39 -107.67
C ALA A 81 -32.40 62.51 -108.85
N THR A 82 -33.40 63.39 -108.75
CA THR A 82 -34.42 63.63 -109.78
C THR A 82 -34.26 65.04 -110.34
N ALA A 83 -34.02 65.15 -111.64
CA ALA A 83 -33.96 66.42 -112.38
C ALA A 83 -35.37 66.87 -112.78
N THR A 84 -35.63 68.17 -112.78
CA THR A 84 -36.86 68.80 -113.30
C THR A 84 -36.47 69.84 -114.36
N TYR A 85 -37.08 69.78 -115.54
CA TYR A 85 -36.81 70.65 -116.69
C TYR A 85 -37.80 71.83 -116.76
N ALA A 86 -37.47 72.88 -117.53
CA ALA A 86 -38.28 74.10 -117.63
C ALA A 86 -39.70 73.88 -118.20
N ASP A 87 -39.92 72.76 -118.89
CA ASP A 87 -41.24 72.30 -119.35
C ASP A 87 -42.05 71.53 -118.28
N GLY A 88 -41.49 71.34 -117.08
CA GLY A 88 -42.08 70.61 -115.96
C GLY A 88 -41.82 69.11 -115.96
N ALA A 89 -41.20 68.54 -116.99
CA ALA A 89 -40.85 67.11 -117.01
C ALA A 89 -39.82 66.79 -115.92
N SER A 90 -39.90 65.60 -115.31
CA SER A 90 -38.91 65.13 -114.33
C SER A 90 -38.30 63.79 -114.72
N LYS A 91 -37.01 63.60 -114.47
CA LYS A 91 -36.24 62.40 -114.83
C LYS A 91 -35.32 61.98 -113.69
N ASP A 92 -35.26 60.68 -113.40
CA ASP A 92 -34.22 60.13 -112.52
C ASP A 92 -32.87 60.24 -113.22
N VAL A 93 -31.96 60.96 -112.59
CA VAL A 93 -30.61 61.22 -113.08
C VAL A 93 -29.57 60.68 -112.10
N SER A 94 -29.94 59.79 -111.17
CA SER A 94 -29.05 59.29 -110.11
C SER A 94 -27.76 58.68 -110.66
N ALA A 95 -27.85 57.83 -111.68
CA ALA A 95 -26.67 57.20 -112.32
C ALA A 95 -25.88 58.17 -113.21
N ALA A 96 -26.49 59.28 -113.62
CA ALA A 96 -25.86 60.34 -114.43
C ALA A 96 -25.37 61.52 -113.59
N SER A 97 -25.69 61.54 -112.30
CA SER A 97 -25.32 62.59 -111.36
C SER A 97 -23.95 62.29 -110.75
N VAL A 98 -23.17 63.34 -110.52
CA VAL A 98 -21.97 63.25 -109.69
C VAL A 98 -22.40 63.41 -108.24
N TRP A 99 -22.25 62.35 -107.46
CA TRP A 99 -22.56 62.36 -106.03
C TRP A 99 -21.36 62.81 -105.20
N SER A 100 -21.64 63.63 -104.19
CA SER A 100 -20.64 64.13 -103.25
C SER A 100 -21.22 64.19 -101.84
N SER A 101 -20.35 64.10 -100.84
CA SER A 101 -20.69 64.38 -99.45
C SER A 101 -19.97 65.64 -99.04
N ASP A 102 -20.66 66.56 -98.37
CA ASP A 102 -20.05 67.77 -97.83
C ASP A 102 -19.10 67.47 -96.65
N SER A 103 -19.21 66.29 -96.03
CA SER A 103 -18.38 65.83 -94.93
C SER A 103 -18.13 64.31 -95.04
N THR A 104 -17.10 63.96 -95.81
CA THR A 104 -16.66 62.56 -95.98
C THR A 104 -16.14 61.92 -94.69
N ALA A 105 -15.74 62.73 -93.70
CA ALA A 105 -15.39 62.26 -92.37
C ALA A 105 -16.61 61.76 -91.57
N ILE A 106 -17.81 62.29 -91.86
CA ILE A 106 -19.06 61.90 -91.21
C ILE A 106 -19.77 60.82 -92.04
N ALA A 107 -19.94 61.03 -93.34
CA ALA A 107 -20.51 60.03 -94.25
C ALA A 107 -19.86 60.11 -95.64
N THR A 108 -19.56 58.95 -96.21
CA THR A 108 -19.12 58.85 -97.61
C THR A 108 -20.32 58.54 -98.51
N VAL A 109 -20.25 58.88 -99.78
CA VAL A 109 -21.26 58.47 -100.78
C VAL A 109 -20.55 57.93 -102.00
N ASN A 110 -21.05 56.81 -102.53
CA ASN A 110 -20.53 56.26 -103.77
C ASN A 110 -20.88 57.22 -104.93
N ALA A 111 -19.84 57.73 -105.59
CA ALA A 111 -19.92 58.80 -106.58
C ALA A 111 -20.82 58.49 -107.78
N SER A 112 -21.08 57.21 -108.10
CA SER A 112 -21.88 56.79 -109.26
C SER A 112 -23.22 56.17 -108.91
N THR A 113 -23.47 55.83 -107.63
CA THR A 113 -24.71 55.14 -107.24
C THR A 113 -25.57 55.92 -106.26
N GLY A 114 -25.02 56.90 -105.52
CA GLY A 114 -25.76 57.61 -104.48
C GLY A 114 -25.97 56.81 -103.18
N LEU A 115 -25.29 55.67 -103.01
CA LEU A 115 -25.29 54.92 -101.75
C LEU A 115 -24.33 55.58 -100.76
N ALA A 116 -24.88 56.17 -99.69
CA ALA A 116 -24.12 56.78 -98.62
C ALA A 116 -23.84 55.78 -97.48
N THR A 117 -22.66 55.86 -96.86
CA THR A 117 -22.23 55.05 -95.72
C THR A 117 -21.80 55.96 -94.58
N GLY A 118 -22.35 55.75 -93.39
CA GLY A 118 -21.94 56.50 -92.20
C GLY A 118 -20.55 56.07 -91.72
N VAL A 119 -19.67 57.05 -91.48
CA VAL A 119 -18.27 56.84 -91.04
C VAL A 119 -18.04 57.34 -89.61
N ALA A 120 -18.62 58.48 -89.24
CA ALA A 120 -18.56 59.02 -87.88
C ALA A 120 -19.89 59.69 -87.51
N SER A 121 -20.22 59.78 -86.22
CA SER A 121 -21.48 60.38 -85.77
C SER A 121 -21.53 61.88 -86.08
N GLY A 122 -22.62 62.35 -86.67
CA GLY A 122 -22.80 63.74 -87.08
C GLY A 122 -23.80 63.86 -88.23
N ALA A 123 -23.95 65.06 -88.79
CA ALA A 123 -24.77 65.28 -89.98
C ALA A 123 -23.87 65.58 -91.19
N ALA A 124 -24.17 65.00 -92.35
CA ALA A 124 -23.53 65.26 -93.63
C ALA A 124 -24.58 65.50 -94.71
N GLY A 125 -24.41 66.54 -95.52
CA GLY A 125 -25.17 66.78 -96.73
C GLY A 125 -24.67 65.91 -97.88
N ILE A 126 -25.57 65.08 -98.43
CA ILE A 126 -25.34 64.28 -99.62
C ILE A 126 -25.86 65.07 -100.83
N GLY A 127 -24.93 65.58 -101.62
CA GLY A 127 -25.19 66.37 -102.81
C GLY A 127 -25.16 65.54 -104.09
N ALA A 128 -26.04 65.87 -105.04
CA ALA A 128 -26.00 65.38 -106.41
C ALA A 128 -25.92 66.57 -107.37
N THR A 129 -25.01 66.48 -108.35
CA THR A 129 -24.85 67.48 -109.42
C THR A 129 -25.14 66.87 -110.77
N PHE A 130 -26.06 67.47 -111.54
CA PHE A 130 -26.38 67.08 -112.91
C PHE A 130 -26.67 68.32 -113.76
N GLY A 131 -26.12 68.39 -114.97
CA GLY A 131 -26.38 69.49 -115.92
C GLY A 131 -26.14 70.91 -115.37
N GLY A 132 -25.20 71.08 -114.43
CA GLY A 132 -24.87 72.35 -113.78
C GLY A 132 -25.81 72.76 -112.63
N LYS A 133 -26.80 71.94 -112.26
CA LYS A 133 -27.69 72.16 -111.11
C LYS A 133 -27.34 71.20 -109.95
N ASN A 134 -27.54 71.68 -108.73
CA ASN A 134 -27.19 70.96 -107.49
C ASN A 134 -28.43 70.74 -106.62
N GLY A 135 -28.49 69.57 -105.99
CA GLY A 135 -29.53 69.21 -105.03
C GLY A 135 -28.87 68.49 -103.86
N SER A 136 -29.44 68.61 -102.67
CA SER A 136 -28.84 68.05 -101.45
C SER A 136 -29.90 67.42 -100.55
N ALA A 137 -29.52 66.36 -99.86
CA ALA A 137 -30.26 65.76 -98.75
C ALA A 137 -29.38 65.67 -97.50
N ALA A 138 -29.97 65.68 -96.32
CA ALA A 138 -29.21 65.51 -95.07
C ALA A 138 -29.15 64.03 -94.66
N LEU A 139 -27.97 63.51 -94.36
CA LEU A 139 -27.76 62.22 -93.72
C LEU A 139 -27.28 62.44 -92.29
N THR A 140 -28.04 61.98 -91.31
CA THR A 140 -27.60 61.95 -89.91
C THR A 140 -26.99 60.58 -89.61
N VAL A 141 -25.72 60.55 -89.23
CA VAL A 141 -25.03 59.35 -88.77
C VAL A 141 -25.10 59.29 -87.25
N THR A 142 -25.77 58.27 -86.71
CA THR A 142 -25.89 58.03 -85.27
C THR A 142 -24.73 57.15 -84.76
N PRO A 143 -24.45 57.12 -83.44
CA PRO A 143 -23.41 56.24 -82.90
C PRO A 143 -23.62 54.76 -83.28
N ALA A 144 -22.53 54.01 -83.39
CA ALA A 144 -22.58 52.57 -83.67
C ALA A 144 -23.48 51.85 -82.66
N THR A 145 -24.38 51.00 -83.17
CA THR A 145 -25.35 50.23 -82.40
C THR A 145 -24.85 48.81 -82.18
N LEU A 146 -25.21 48.21 -81.04
CA LEU A 146 -24.81 46.84 -80.69
C LEU A 146 -25.59 45.82 -81.53
N VAL A 147 -24.87 44.88 -82.16
CA VAL A 147 -25.42 43.86 -83.07
C VAL A 147 -25.42 42.46 -82.44
N SER A 148 -24.35 42.10 -81.73
CA SER A 148 -24.24 40.81 -81.04
C SER A 148 -23.42 40.92 -79.75
N MET A 149 -23.54 39.93 -78.88
CA MET A 149 -22.81 39.83 -77.62
C MET A 149 -22.20 38.43 -77.46
N ALA A 150 -21.02 38.36 -76.86
CA ALA A 150 -20.42 37.12 -76.36
C ALA A 150 -20.05 37.27 -74.86
N ILE A 151 -20.05 36.16 -74.13
CA ILE A 151 -19.62 36.09 -72.73
C ILE A 151 -18.34 35.24 -72.64
N SER A 152 -17.38 35.67 -71.82
CA SER A 152 -16.09 34.99 -71.61
C SER A 152 -15.65 35.09 -70.14
N PRO A 153 -14.96 34.09 -69.56
CA PRO A 153 -14.62 32.79 -70.13
C PRO A 153 -15.83 31.83 -70.21
N LEU A 154 -15.75 30.78 -71.05
CA LEU A 154 -16.83 29.79 -71.18
C LEU A 154 -16.62 28.56 -70.27
N ASN A 155 -17.69 27.99 -69.72
CA ASN A 155 -17.77 26.68 -69.07
C ASN A 155 -16.70 26.45 -67.97
N ARG A 156 -16.61 27.37 -67.01
CA ARG A 156 -15.61 27.31 -65.94
C ARG A 156 -16.11 26.54 -64.73
N SER A 157 -15.17 26.07 -63.92
CA SER A 157 -15.44 25.43 -62.63
C SER A 157 -14.62 26.10 -61.52
N ILE A 158 -15.23 26.32 -60.36
CA ILE A 158 -14.63 26.93 -59.15
C ILE A 158 -15.05 26.16 -57.88
N PRO A 159 -14.29 26.18 -56.77
CA PRO A 159 -14.76 25.66 -55.48
C PRO A 159 -15.83 26.57 -54.85
N ILE A 160 -16.49 26.09 -53.77
CA ILE A 160 -17.31 26.96 -52.89
C ILE A 160 -16.44 28.13 -52.40
N ASP A 161 -17.00 29.34 -52.34
CA ASP A 161 -16.33 30.62 -52.09
C ASP A 161 -15.25 31.04 -53.11
N GLY A 162 -14.98 30.20 -54.11
CA GLY A 162 -14.15 30.54 -55.26
C GLY A 162 -14.74 31.73 -56.02
N LYS A 163 -13.88 32.56 -56.61
CA LYS A 163 -14.27 33.76 -57.37
C LYS A 163 -13.85 33.66 -58.83
N LEU A 164 -14.70 34.14 -59.74
CA LEU A 164 -14.43 34.21 -61.17
C LEU A 164 -15.01 35.48 -61.76
N GLN A 165 -14.29 36.11 -62.68
CA GLN A 165 -14.75 37.29 -63.39
C GLN A 165 -15.20 36.93 -64.81
N PHE A 166 -16.44 37.27 -65.16
CA PHE A 166 -16.94 37.22 -66.54
C PHE A 166 -16.87 38.60 -67.20
N GLN A 167 -16.68 38.59 -68.52
CA GLN A 167 -16.73 39.75 -69.40
C GLN A 167 -17.80 39.53 -70.47
N ALA A 168 -18.53 40.61 -70.79
CA ALA A 168 -19.44 40.68 -71.93
C ALA A 168 -18.81 41.53 -73.04
N ILE A 169 -18.57 40.94 -74.20
CA ILE A 169 -17.98 41.61 -75.36
C ILE A 169 -19.06 41.82 -76.43
N GLY A 170 -19.31 43.06 -76.80
CA GLY A 170 -20.29 43.44 -77.80
C GLY A 170 -19.66 43.68 -79.18
N THR A 171 -20.32 43.24 -80.25
CA THR A 171 -19.95 43.57 -81.65
C THR A 171 -20.92 44.62 -82.18
N PHE A 172 -20.41 45.71 -82.76
CA PHE A 172 -21.19 46.88 -83.16
C PHE A 172 -21.34 46.98 -84.70
N THR A 173 -22.24 47.84 -85.17
CA THR A 173 -22.50 48.07 -86.61
C THR A 173 -21.31 48.63 -87.38
N ASP A 174 -20.32 49.20 -86.68
CA ASP A 174 -19.02 49.60 -87.24
C ASP A 174 -18.04 48.44 -87.45
N GLY A 175 -18.44 47.21 -87.07
CA GLY A 175 -17.62 46.00 -87.11
C GLY A 175 -16.66 45.84 -85.92
N GLY A 176 -16.56 46.84 -85.04
CA GLY A 176 -15.70 46.80 -83.87
C GLY A 176 -16.28 45.95 -82.73
N THR A 177 -15.39 45.39 -81.90
CA THR A 177 -15.77 44.77 -80.63
C THR A 177 -15.40 45.68 -79.46
N ARG A 178 -16.26 45.75 -78.44
CA ARG A 178 -16.03 46.56 -77.23
C ARG A 178 -16.41 45.76 -75.99
N ASP A 179 -15.66 45.94 -74.92
CA ASP A 179 -16.06 45.45 -73.61
C ASP A 179 -17.26 46.25 -73.12
N ILE A 180 -18.37 45.56 -72.93
CA ILE A 180 -19.64 46.11 -72.46
C ILE A 180 -20.03 45.53 -71.10
N THR A 181 -19.10 44.92 -70.38
CA THR A 181 -19.32 44.29 -69.07
C THR A 181 -19.95 45.25 -68.07
N ALA A 182 -19.45 46.48 -68.01
CA ALA A 182 -19.94 47.50 -67.07
C ALA A 182 -21.38 47.96 -67.36
N VAL A 183 -21.83 47.85 -68.61
CA VAL A 183 -23.18 48.24 -69.05
C VAL A 183 -24.10 47.05 -69.33
N SER A 184 -23.63 45.83 -69.05
CA SER A 184 -24.41 44.61 -69.16
C SER A 184 -24.94 44.20 -67.78
N SER A 185 -26.17 43.69 -67.74
CA SER A 185 -26.69 43.01 -66.55
C SER A 185 -26.27 41.55 -66.56
N PHE A 186 -25.88 41.02 -65.40
CA PHE A 186 -25.47 39.63 -65.23
C PHE A 186 -26.45 38.93 -64.30
N VAL A 187 -26.93 37.76 -64.72
CA VAL A 187 -27.86 36.95 -63.96
C VAL A 187 -27.35 35.52 -63.86
N SER A 188 -27.42 34.96 -62.66
CA SER A 188 -27.22 33.53 -62.42
C SER A 188 -28.58 32.84 -62.38
N ALA A 189 -28.76 31.80 -63.18
CA ALA A 189 -30.00 31.03 -63.19
C ALA A 189 -30.28 30.33 -61.84
N THR A 190 -29.23 29.95 -61.11
CA THR A 190 -29.32 29.35 -59.77
C THR A 190 -28.34 30.02 -58.80
N PRO A 191 -28.72 31.17 -58.20
CA PRO A 191 -27.87 31.90 -57.24
C PRO A 191 -27.45 31.08 -56.02
N ALA A 192 -28.24 30.05 -55.67
CA ALA A 192 -27.91 29.11 -54.60
C ALA A 192 -26.66 28.25 -54.89
N PHE A 193 -26.31 28.04 -56.17
CA PHE A 193 -25.07 27.35 -56.55
C PHE A 193 -23.94 28.34 -56.81
N ALA A 194 -24.19 29.39 -57.59
CA ALA A 194 -23.22 30.45 -57.83
C ALA A 194 -23.92 31.81 -57.87
N SER A 195 -23.46 32.74 -57.04
CA SER A 195 -23.93 34.13 -57.09
C SER A 195 -23.12 34.92 -58.11
N ILE A 196 -23.71 35.96 -58.71
CA ILE A 196 -23.00 36.89 -59.60
C ILE A 196 -23.44 38.32 -59.31
N LEU A 197 -22.47 39.23 -59.25
CA LEU A 197 -22.68 40.65 -59.02
C LEU A 197 -22.79 41.41 -60.33
N ALA A 198 -23.35 42.62 -60.25
CA ALA A 198 -23.25 43.60 -61.34
C ALA A 198 -21.78 43.82 -61.70
N GLY A 199 -21.47 43.82 -62.99
CA GLY A 199 -20.09 43.88 -63.49
C GLY A 199 -19.40 42.53 -63.61
N GLY A 200 -20.08 41.38 -63.46
CA GLY A 200 -19.60 40.06 -63.90
C GLY A 200 -18.80 39.25 -62.88
N GLY A 201 -18.68 39.71 -61.63
CA GLY A 201 -17.97 38.98 -60.57
C GLY A 201 -18.83 37.87 -59.96
N ALA A 202 -18.48 36.61 -60.20
CA ALA A 202 -19.16 35.44 -59.68
C ALA A 202 -18.47 34.83 -58.44
N THR A 203 -19.25 34.31 -57.50
CA THR A 203 -18.77 33.58 -56.31
C THR A 203 -19.53 32.26 -56.17
N GLY A 204 -18.81 31.15 -55.97
CA GLY A 204 -19.43 29.85 -55.70
C GLY A 204 -20.08 29.81 -54.31
N VAL A 205 -21.31 29.29 -54.22
CA VAL A 205 -22.11 29.28 -52.97
C VAL A 205 -22.35 27.85 -52.48
N ALA A 206 -22.75 26.95 -53.38
CA ALA A 206 -22.95 25.53 -53.06
C ALA A 206 -22.66 24.68 -54.30
N THR A 207 -22.39 23.39 -54.09
CA THR A 207 -22.07 22.48 -55.19
C THR A 207 -23.23 22.38 -56.19
N GLY A 208 -22.94 22.55 -57.48
CA GLY A 208 -23.95 22.54 -58.53
C GLY A 208 -23.49 23.35 -59.74
N THR A 209 -24.30 23.41 -60.79
CA THR A 209 -23.99 24.21 -61.99
C THR A 209 -25.06 25.29 -62.17
N SER A 210 -24.62 26.52 -62.42
CA SER A 210 -25.50 27.64 -62.78
C SER A 210 -25.20 28.14 -64.19
N LEU A 211 -26.24 28.49 -64.94
CA LEU A 211 -26.11 29.20 -66.22
C LEU A 211 -25.99 30.70 -65.94
N ILE A 212 -24.84 31.28 -66.29
CA ILE A 212 -24.57 32.71 -66.18
C ILE A 212 -24.95 33.37 -67.49
N THR A 213 -25.83 34.37 -67.44
CA THR A 213 -26.29 35.13 -68.61
C THR A 213 -25.91 36.59 -68.46
N ALA A 214 -25.22 37.14 -69.46
CA ALA A 214 -25.03 38.58 -69.63
C ALA A 214 -26.07 39.10 -70.63
N SER A 215 -26.65 40.27 -70.38
CA SER A 215 -27.58 40.93 -71.30
C SER A 215 -27.36 42.44 -71.37
N SER A 216 -27.51 42.99 -72.58
CA SER A 216 -27.45 44.44 -72.85
C SER A 216 -28.52 44.78 -73.88
N GLY A 217 -29.53 45.55 -73.46
CA GLY A 217 -30.76 45.72 -74.23
C GLY A 217 -31.48 44.38 -74.46
N ALA A 218 -31.83 44.09 -75.72
CA ALA A 218 -32.51 42.85 -76.11
C ALA A 218 -31.55 41.66 -76.39
N LEU A 219 -30.23 41.88 -76.37
CA LEU A 219 -29.22 40.87 -76.68
C LEU A 219 -28.73 40.18 -75.41
N SER A 220 -28.48 38.87 -75.50
CA SER A 220 -27.92 38.09 -74.39
C SER A 220 -26.91 37.05 -74.87
N ALA A 221 -25.99 36.69 -73.98
CA ALA A 221 -25.04 35.59 -74.14
C ALA A 221 -24.90 34.83 -72.82
N SER A 222 -24.76 33.50 -72.87
CA SER A 222 -24.74 32.67 -71.66
C SER A 222 -23.66 31.60 -71.66
N THR A 223 -23.24 31.18 -70.46
CA THR A 223 -22.28 30.11 -70.23
C THR A 223 -22.48 29.42 -68.89
N ASN A 224 -22.03 28.17 -68.75
CA ASN A 224 -22.13 27.45 -67.49
C ASN A 224 -20.99 27.80 -66.53
N LEU A 225 -21.32 27.93 -65.24
CA LEU A 225 -20.38 27.96 -64.12
C LEU A 225 -20.69 26.79 -63.19
N THR A 226 -19.76 25.86 -63.05
CA THR A 226 -19.87 24.74 -62.10
C THR A 226 -19.15 25.08 -60.80
N VAL A 227 -19.79 24.79 -59.68
CA VAL A 227 -19.23 24.89 -58.33
C VAL A 227 -19.01 23.47 -57.82
N SER A 228 -17.76 23.09 -57.61
CA SER A 228 -17.37 21.74 -57.18
C SER A 228 -17.08 21.68 -55.68
N ALA A 229 -17.32 20.52 -55.06
CA ALA A 229 -16.86 20.25 -53.69
C ALA A 229 -15.33 20.26 -53.62
N ALA A 230 -14.77 20.78 -52.54
CA ALA A 230 -13.34 20.64 -52.26
C ALA A 230 -13.01 19.17 -51.98
N THR A 231 -11.91 18.68 -52.54
CA THR A 231 -11.46 17.28 -52.34
C THR A 231 -10.37 17.21 -51.28
N LEU A 232 -10.33 16.13 -50.51
CA LEU A 232 -9.35 15.98 -49.43
C LEU A 232 -7.92 15.82 -49.97
N SER A 233 -7.06 16.78 -49.65
CA SER A 233 -5.66 16.81 -50.11
C SER A 233 -4.73 16.06 -49.15
N SER A 234 -4.78 16.37 -47.85
CA SER A 234 -3.95 15.74 -46.84
C SER A 234 -4.63 15.72 -45.47
N ILE A 235 -4.04 14.96 -44.55
CA ILE A 235 -4.33 14.99 -43.11
C ILE A 235 -2.99 15.24 -42.39
N ALA A 236 -3.03 15.91 -41.24
CA ALA A 236 -1.87 16.10 -40.37
C ALA A 236 -2.26 15.80 -38.92
N VAL A 237 -1.43 15.02 -38.23
CA VAL A 237 -1.60 14.62 -36.83
C VAL A 237 -0.66 15.46 -35.96
N THR A 238 -1.19 16.01 -34.86
CA THR A 238 -0.45 16.81 -33.87
C THR A 238 -0.83 16.38 -32.45
N PRO A 239 0.02 16.58 -31.42
CA PRO A 239 1.39 17.13 -31.49
C PRO A 239 2.40 16.16 -32.13
N THR A 240 3.50 16.70 -32.66
CA THR A 240 4.62 15.91 -33.18
C THR A 240 5.53 15.49 -32.02
N ASN A 241 6.04 14.24 -32.05
CA ASN A 241 6.98 13.69 -31.05
C ASN A 241 6.51 13.83 -29.58
N ALA A 242 5.23 13.58 -29.32
CA ALA A 242 4.70 13.60 -27.96
C ALA A 242 5.46 12.61 -27.05
N SER A 243 5.68 12.99 -25.79
CA SER A 243 6.25 12.08 -24.79
C SER A 243 5.48 12.14 -23.48
N ILE A 244 5.18 10.96 -22.93
CA ILE A 244 4.39 10.78 -21.70
C ILE A 244 4.99 9.66 -20.83
N ALA A 245 4.63 9.61 -19.55
CA ALA A 245 4.97 8.47 -18.69
C ALA A 245 3.97 7.33 -18.88
N ALA A 246 4.39 6.08 -18.67
CA ALA A 246 3.46 4.95 -18.63
C ALA A 246 2.31 5.20 -17.63
N GLY A 247 1.09 4.87 -18.02
CA GLY A 247 -0.15 5.12 -17.26
C GLY A 247 -0.79 6.50 -17.45
N THR A 248 -0.13 7.41 -18.16
CA THR A 248 -0.67 8.76 -18.45
C THR A 248 -1.19 8.85 -19.89
N THR A 249 -1.82 9.97 -20.25
CA THR A 249 -2.46 10.16 -21.56
C THR A 249 -1.95 11.39 -22.31
N ASN A 250 -2.09 11.37 -23.64
CA ASN A 250 -1.87 12.52 -24.52
C ASN A 250 -2.97 12.58 -25.58
N GLN A 251 -3.53 13.77 -25.81
CA GLN A 251 -4.54 13.98 -26.84
C GLN A 251 -3.88 14.29 -28.20
N PHE A 252 -4.18 13.49 -29.22
CA PHE A 252 -3.82 13.81 -30.60
C PHE A 252 -5.00 14.48 -31.33
N LYS A 253 -4.67 15.35 -32.27
CA LYS A 253 -5.60 16.07 -33.14
C LYS A 253 -5.27 15.79 -34.60
N ALA A 254 -6.27 15.49 -35.41
CA ALA A 254 -6.15 15.32 -36.85
C ALA A 254 -6.78 16.50 -37.61
N THR A 255 -5.98 17.18 -38.44
CA THR A 255 -6.44 18.33 -39.26
C THR A 255 -6.38 17.96 -40.74
N ALA A 256 -7.51 18.00 -41.42
CA ALA A 256 -7.62 17.81 -42.87
C ALA A 256 -7.30 19.11 -43.61
N THR A 257 -6.64 19.01 -44.77
CA THR A 257 -6.44 20.11 -45.72
C THR A 257 -7.07 19.72 -47.06
N TYR A 258 -7.86 20.61 -47.66
CA TYR A 258 -8.59 20.36 -48.91
C TYR A 258 -7.95 21.06 -50.12
N SER A 259 -8.41 20.73 -51.33
CA SER A 259 -7.88 21.24 -52.60
C SER A 259 -8.02 22.75 -52.81
N ASP A 260 -8.90 23.40 -52.04
CA ASP A 260 -9.10 24.85 -52.01
C ASP A 260 -8.28 25.55 -50.91
N ALA A 261 -7.35 24.81 -50.28
CA ALA A 261 -6.53 25.24 -49.14
C ALA A 261 -7.29 25.50 -47.83
N SER A 262 -8.59 25.19 -47.75
CA SER A 262 -9.31 25.18 -46.48
C SER A 262 -8.82 24.02 -45.59
N SER A 263 -9.04 24.14 -44.27
CA SER A 263 -8.70 23.11 -43.30
C SER A 263 -9.84 22.84 -42.32
N ALA A 264 -9.99 21.60 -41.88
CA ALA A 264 -10.99 21.20 -40.89
C ALA A 264 -10.39 20.30 -39.81
N ASP A 265 -10.86 20.45 -38.56
CA ASP A 265 -10.59 19.47 -37.51
C ASP A 265 -11.44 18.22 -37.76
N VAL A 266 -10.76 17.11 -38.04
CA VAL A 266 -11.37 15.83 -38.35
C VAL A 266 -11.07 14.78 -37.28
N THR A 267 -10.61 15.21 -36.09
CA THR A 267 -10.19 14.32 -34.99
C THR A 267 -11.26 13.28 -34.68
N ALA A 268 -12.49 13.73 -34.36
CA ALA A 268 -13.63 12.87 -34.02
C ALA A 268 -14.21 12.09 -35.19
N PHE A 269 -13.74 12.33 -36.42
CA PHE A 269 -14.16 11.64 -37.64
C PHE A 269 -13.07 10.72 -38.20
N SER A 270 -11.87 10.74 -37.61
CA SER A 270 -10.73 9.95 -38.05
C SER A 270 -10.73 8.57 -37.40
N ALA A 271 -10.32 7.56 -38.15
CA ALA A 271 -9.97 6.27 -37.59
C ALA A 271 -8.55 6.35 -37.01
N TRP A 272 -8.44 6.16 -35.68
CA TRP A 272 -7.16 6.19 -34.97
C TRP A 272 -6.63 4.78 -34.73
N THR A 273 -5.34 4.56 -35.00
CA THR A 273 -4.66 3.29 -34.73
C THR A 273 -3.30 3.49 -34.09
N SER A 274 -2.88 2.54 -33.28
CA SER A 274 -1.51 2.42 -32.77
C SER A 274 -0.93 1.11 -33.25
N SER A 275 0.26 1.14 -33.87
CA SER A 275 0.93 -0.08 -34.35
C SER A 275 1.70 -0.83 -33.27
N ALA A 276 1.89 -0.22 -32.09
CA ALA A 276 2.58 -0.81 -30.94
C ALA A 276 1.70 -0.69 -29.68
N THR A 277 0.57 -1.40 -29.65
CA THR A 277 -0.42 -1.33 -28.56
C THR A 277 0.11 -1.77 -27.20
N ALA A 278 1.15 -2.61 -27.17
CA ALA A 278 1.86 -2.96 -25.93
C ALA A 278 2.65 -1.78 -25.33
N VAL A 279 3.00 -0.78 -26.15
CA VAL A 279 3.70 0.45 -25.74
C VAL A 279 2.69 1.57 -25.46
N ALA A 280 1.75 1.82 -26.38
CA ALA A 280 0.68 2.79 -26.18
C ALA A 280 -0.59 2.44 -26.98
N THR A 281 -1.76 2.67 -26.40
CA THR A 281 -3.06 2.55 -27.07
C THR A 281 -3.55 3.93 -27.51
N VAL A 282 -4.48 3.98 -28.46
CA VAL A 282 -5.19 5.21 -28.84
C VAL A 282 -6.67 4.92 -29.01
N ALA A 283 -7.50 5.74 -28.38
CA ALA A 283 -8.95 5.62 -28.47
C ALA A 283 -9.45 6.15 -29.81
N THR A 284 -10.35 5.40 -30.45
CA THR A 284 -11.01 5.79 -31.70
C THR A 284 -12.50 6.06 -31.43
N PRO A 285 -13.09 7.17 -31.95
CA PRO A 285 -12.48 8.16 -32.83
C PRO A 285 -11.85 9.35 -32.07
N SER A 286 -11.69 9.31 -30.75
CA SER A 286 -11.32 10.50 -29.98
C SER A 286 -9.86 10.94 -30.13
N GLY A 287 -8.93 10.06 -30.53
CA GLY A 287 -7.50 10.38 -30.65
C GLY A 287 -6.76 10.47 -29.30
N LEU A 288 -7.39 10.05 -28.19
CA LEU A 288 -6.77 10.05 -26.88
C LEU A 288 -5.84 8.84 -26.74
N ALA A 289 -4.53 9.08 -26.68
CA ALA A 289 -3.53 8.03 -26.51
C ALA A 289 -3.19 7.80 -25.04
N THR A 290 -2.98 6.54 -24.65
CA THR A 290 -2.61 6.12 -23.29
C THR A 290 -1.31 5.34 -23.33
N GLY A 291 -0.31 5.74 -22.54
CA GLY A 291 0.95 5.03 -22.43
C GLY A 291 0.80 3.75 -21.59
N VAL A 292 1.31 2.62 -22.09
CA VAL A 292 1.21 1.31 -21.44
C VAL A 292 2.58 0.87 -20.89
N SER A 293 3.62 0.87 -21.73
CA SER A 293 4.96 0.47 -21.33
C SER A 293 6.02 1.33 -22.02
N ARG A 294 7.23 1.38 -21.45
CA ARG A 294 8.33 2.21 -21.96
C ARG A 294 8.68 1.81 -23.40
N GLY A 295 8.68 2.77 -24.33
CA GLY A 295 8.98 2.53 -25.74
C GLY A 295 8.51 3.66 -26.65
N ALA A 296 8.49 3.42 -27.96
CA ALA A 296 7.94 4.34 -28.95
C ALA A 296 6.79 3.66 -29.71
N ALA A 297 5.66 4.34 -29.84
CA ALA A 297 4.46 3.86 -30.52
C ALA A 297 4.04 4.82 -31.64
N PRO A 298 4.01 4.37 -32.91
CA PRO A 298 3.41 5.14 -34.00
C PRO A 298 1.89 5.22 -33.85
N ILE A 299 1.35 6.44 -33.81
CA ILE A 299 -0.08 6.76 -33.76
C ILE A 299 -0.49 7.35 -35.11
N THR A 300 -1.43 6.68 -35.77
CA THR A 300 -1.90 7.05 -37.12
C THR A 300 -3.36 7.48 -37.06
N ALA A 301 -3.69 8.61 -37.70
CA ALA A 301 -5.07 8.99 -37.99
C ALA A 301 -5.36 8.80 -39.47
N THR A 302 -6.52 8.23 -39.82
CA THR A 302 -6.98 8.06 -41.20
C THR A 302 -8.35 8.69 -41.40
N PHE A 303 -8.46 9.58 -42.37
CA PHE A 303 -9.72 10.24 -42.76
C PHE A 303 -9.78 10.36 -44.28
N GLY A 304 -10.92 10.01 -44.88
CA GLY A 304 -11.14 10.13 -46.34
C GLY A 304 -10.08 9.45 -47.21
N GLY A 305 -9.48 8.34 -46.75
CA GLY A 305 -8.43 7.60 -47.46
C GLY A 305 -7.02 8.22 -47.38
N LYS A 306 -6.84 9.30 -46.61
CA LYS A 306 -5.53 9.90 -46.31
C LYS A 306 -5.15 9.61 -44.87
N SER A 307 -3.86 9.42 -44.61
CA SER A 307 -3.33 9.12 -43.27
C SER A 307 -2.09 9.96 -42.98
N ASP A 308 -1.89 10.28 -41.70
CA ASP A 308 -0.63 10.81 -41.17
C ASP A 308 -0.30 10.09 -39.85
N THR A 309 0.99 9.98 -39.54
CA THR A 309 1.49 9.20 -38.40
C THR A 309 2.49 10.01 -37.58
N GLN A 310 2.29 10.06 -36.26
CA GLN A 310 3.22 10.64 -35.30
C GLN A 310 3.68 9.61 -34.29
N THR A 311 4.91 9.71 -33.81
CA THR A 311 5.43 8.82 -32.76
C THR A 311 5.12 9.38 -31.37
N LEU A 312 4.54 8.54 -30.52
CA LEU A 312 4.40 8.77 -29.08
C LEU A 312 5.52 8.01 -28.34
N THR A 313 6.37 8.73 -27.61
CA THR A 313 7.42 8.13 -26.77
C THR A 313 6.93 7.97 -25.33
N VAL A 314 6.76 6.73 -24.88
CA VAL A 314 6.39 6.40 -23.51
C VAL A 314 7.66 6.18 -22.68
N THR A 315 7.81 6.98 -21.63
CA THR A 315 8.89 6.89 -20.65
C THR A 315 8.50 5.96 -19.48
N ALA A 316 9.44 5.68 -18.57
CA ALA A 316 9.13 4.88 -17.39
C ALA A 316 8.02 5.54 -16.55
N ALA A 317 7.21 4.72 -15.86
CA ALA A 317 6.20 5.23 -14.95
C ALA A 317 6.84 6.11 -13.86
N THR A 318 6.12 7.15 -13.45
CA THR A 318 6.60 8.11 -12.46
C THR A 318 6.05 7.78 -11.09
N LEU A 319 6.83 8.02 -10.03
CA LEU A 319 6.41 7.77 -8.65
C LEU A 319 5.27 8.72 -8.28
N VAL A 320 4.11 8.19 -7.88
CA VAL A 320 2.93 8.95 -7.48
C VAL A 320 2.84 9.10 -5.97
N SER A 321 3.00 8.01 -5.22
CA SER A 321 2.91 8.03 -3.75
C SER A 321 3.75 6.92 -3.12
N VAL A 322 3.96 7.02 -1.82
CA VAL A 322 4.52 5.95 -0.99
C VAL A 322 3.60 5.72 0.21
N ALA A 323 3.46 4.48 0.65
CA ALA A 323 2.65 4.10 1.80
C ALA A 323 3.45 3.19 2.72
N LEU A 324 3.44 3.52 4.01
CA LEU A 324 4.19 2.82 5.05
C LEU A 324 3.24 1.93 5.86
N THR A 325 3.58 0.64 5.98
CA THR A 325 2.82 -0.40 6.69
C THR A 325 3.73 -1.12 7.69
N PRO A 326 3.25 -1.61 8.85
CA PRO A 326 1.90 -1.46 9.39
C PRO A 326 1.61 -0.05 9.94
N VAL A 327 0.32 0.29 10.00
CA VAL A 327 -0.18 1.54 10.58
C VAL A 327 -0.24 1.39 12.10
N ASN A 328 0.31 2.36 12.85
CA ASN A 328 0.22 2.43 14.31
C ASN A 328 0.65 1.15 15.05
N ALA A 329 1.81 0.59 14.69
CA ALA A 329 2.33 -0.62 15.34
C ALA A 329 2.56 -0.43 16.85
N THR A 330 2.37 -1.50 17.61
CA THR A 330 2.66 -1.54 19.05
C THR A 330 3.52 -2.76 19.34
N ILE A 331 4.65 -2.55 20.02
CA ILE A 331 5.59 -3.60 20.42
C ILE A 331 5.97 -3.46 21.91
N PRO A 332 6.42 -4.53 22.57
CA PRO A 332 7.04 -4.42 23.89
C PRO A 332 8.42 -3.76 23.82
N ILE A 333 8.94 -3.27 24.96
CA ILE A 333 10.35 -2.86 25.09
C ILE A 333 11.25 -4.05 24.71
N GLY A 334 12.27 -3.82 23.89
CA GLY A 334 13.14 -4.86 23.31
C GLY A 334 12.52 -5.64 22.15
N GLY A 335 11.23 -5.41 21.84
CA GLY A 335 10.56 -5.98 20.68
C GLY A 335 11.06 -5.34 19.38
N VAL A 336 10.73 -5.99 18.25
CA VAL A 336 11.07 -5.52 16.90
C VAL A 336 9.83 -5.43 16.03
N GLN A 337 9.81 -4.48 15.10
CA GLN A 337 8.75 -4.30 14.11
C GLN A 337 9.35 -4.04 12.73
N GLN A 338 9.02 -4.89 11.76
CA GLN A 338 9.32 -4.60 10.35
C GLN A 338 8.29 -3.62 9.80
N PHE A 339 8.74 -2.51 9.25
CA PHE A 339 7.94 -1.64 8.40
C PHE A 339 8.28 -1.89 6.93
N THR A 340 7.28 -1.85 6.06
CA THR A 340 7.42 -1.94 4.61
C THR A 340 6.95 -0.66 3.95
N LEU A 341 7.74 -0.14 3.00
CA LEU A 341 7.40 1.03 2.19
C LEU A 341 7.03 0.58 0.79
N MET A 342 5.76 0.76 0.42
CA MET A 342 5.25 0.45 -0.91
C MET A 342 5.14 1.73 -1.75
N ALA A 343 5.81 1.76 -2.90
CA ALA A 343 5.69 2.84 -3.88
C ALA A 343 4.56 2.54 -4.87
N SER A 344 3.76 3.54 -5.22
CA SER A 344 2.74 3.46 -6.27
C SER A 344 3.10 4.40 -7.43
N TYR A 345 2.99 3.91 -8.66
CA TYR A 345 3.42 4.60 -9.87
C TYR A 345 2.23 5.01 -10.76
N SER A 346 2.50 5.85 -11.77
CA SER A 346 1.48 6.40 -12.67
C SER A 346 0.75 5.37 -13.53
N ASP A 347 1.33 4.18 -13.72
CA ASP A 347 0.75 3.02 -14.42
C ASP A 347 -0.05 2.08 -13.49
N ALA A 348 -0.37 2.53 -12.28
CA ALA A 348 -1.01 1.76 -11.21
C ALA A 348 -0.19 0.54 -10.72
N SER A 349 1.05 0.36 -11.19
CA SER A 349 1.95 -0.61 -10.60
C SER A 349 2.39 -0.18 -9.20
N SER A 350 2.79 -1.16 -8.40
CA SER A 350 3.39 -0.93 -7.09
C SER A 350 4.68 -1.73 -6.93
N SER A 351 5.59 -1.21 -6.11
CA SER A 351 6.88 -1.85 -5.83
C SER A 351 7.24 -1.67 -4.37
N ASP A 352 7.71 -2.77 -3.74
CA ASP A 352 8.31 -2.71 -2.42
C ASP A 352 9.70 -2.05 -2.54
N VAL A 353 9.82 -0.87 -1.93
CA VAL A 353 11.04 -0.05 -1.96
C VAL A 353 11.70 0.02 -0.58
N THR A 354 11.32 -0.86 0.35
CA THR A 354 11.77 -0.86 1.75
C THR A 354 13.28 -0.76 1.88
N ALA A 355 14.03 -1.61 1.16
CA ALA A 355 15.49 -1.66 1.21
C ALA A 355 16.19 -0.49 0.50
N SER A 356 15.48 0.25 -0.36
CA SER A 356 16.01 1.37 -1.14
C SER A 356 15.59 2.74 -0.58
N SER A 357 14.95 2.74 0.60
CA SER A 357 14.38 3.93 1.23
C SER A 357 15.30 4.46 2.33
N ALA A 358 15.26 5.78 2.56
CA ALA A 358 15.90 6.38 3.72
C ALA A 358 14.95 6.30 4.93
N TRP A 359 15.43 5.76 6.05
CA TRP A 359 14.64 5.53 7.27
C TRP A 359 15.08 6.45 8.40
N THR A 360 14.12 6.96 9.16
CA THR A 360 14.36 7.79 10.35
C THR A 360 13.35 7.48 11.45
N SER A 361 13.78 7.64 12.70
CA SER A 361 12.93 7.56 13.89
C SER A 361 13.00 8.90 14.62
N ALA A 362 11.85 9.50 14.92
CA ALA A 362 11.80 10.81 15.58
C ALA A 362 12.38 10.78 17.01
N SER A 363 12.24 9.65 17.71
CA SER A 363 12.69 9.46 19.09
C SER A 363 13.53 8.18 19.23
N THR A 364 14.83 8.26 18.93
CA THR A 364 15.75 7.11 19.00
C THR A 364 15.92 6.51 20.39
N GLY A 365 15.70 7.30 21.44
CA GLY A 365 15.64 6.78 22.82
C GLY A 365 14.42 5.91 23.12
N VAL A 366 13.35 6.03 22.31
CA VAL A 366 12.14 5.19 22.40
C VAL A 366 12.23 4.02 21.42
N ALA A 367 12.59 4.29 20.16
CA ALA A 367 12.78 3.25 19.16
C ALA A 367 13.81 3.64 18.09
N THR A 368 14.66 2.71 17.68
CA THR A 368 15.57 2.87 16.54
C THR A 368 14.98 2.26 15.28
N VAL A 369 15.48 2.62 14.09
CA VAL A 369 15.10 1.98 12.83
C VAL A 369 16.32 1.80 11.93
N LEU A 370 16.46 0.62 11.35
CA LEU A 370 17.52 0.25 10.43
C LEU A 370 17.15 0.59 8.97
N GLN A 371 18.16 0.62 8.09
CA GLN A 371 17.99 0.89 6.65
C GLN A 371 17.09 -0.13 5.92
N ASN A 372 16.90 -1.32 6.49
CA ASN A 372 15.98 -2.32 5.96
C ASN A 372 14.55 -2.18 6.50
N GLY A 373 14.22 -1.10 7.24
CA GLY A 373 12.89 -0.84 7.79
C GLY A 373 12.55 -1.59 9.08
N VAL A 374 13.50 -2.33 9.69
CA VAL A 374 13.31 -2.95 11.00
C VAL A 374 13.48 -1.90 12.09
N ALA A 375 12.45 -1.73 12.93
CA ALA A 375 12.48 -0.85 14.08
C ALA A 375 12.58 -1.65 15.39
N ASP A 376 13.46 -1.24 16.30
CA ASP A 376 13.67 -1.86 17.60
C ASP A 376 13.12 -0.96 18.71
N GLY A 377 12.37 -1.53 19.66
CA GLY A 377 11.87 -0.81 20.82
C GLY A 377 12.95 -0.68 21.91
N VAL A 378 13.35 0.54 22.25
CA VAL A 378 14.41 0.84 23.23
C VAL A 378 13.84 1.12 24.61
N SER A 379 12.81 1.98 24.71
CA SER A 379 12.17 2.33 25.98
C SER A 379 10.70 2.64 25.79
N GLY A 380 9.92 2.64 26.87
CA GLY A 380 8.48 2.90 26.81
C GLY A 380 8.15 4.31 26.28
N GLY A 381 7.25 4.41 25.31
CA GLY A 381 6.85 5.67 24.70
C GLY A 381 6.33 5.51 23.27
N THR A 382 6.29 6.60 22.50
CA THR A 382 5.98 6.58 21.07
C THR A 382 7.10 7.22 20.26
N SER A 383 7.35 6.67 19.06
CA SER A 383 8.23 7.28 18.06
C SER A 383 7.55 7.30 16.70
N LEU A 384 7.78 8.35 15.91
CA LEU A 384 7.31 8.42 14.53
C LEU A 384 8.39 7.84 13.61
N ILE A 385 8.09 6.72 12.95
CA ILE A 385 8.96 6.08 11.96
C ILE A 385 8.61 6.66 10.60
N THR A 386 9.59 7.27 9.93
CA THR A 386 9.43 7.89 8.61
C THR A 386 10.35 7.22 7.61
N ALA A 387 9.81 6.88 6.44
CA ALA A 387 10.57 6.37 5.31
C ALA A 387 10.39 7.28 4.09
N THR A 388 11.49 7.55 3.38
CA THR A 388 11.52 8.43 2.21
C THR A 388 12.10 7.70 1.00
N PHE A 389 11.38 7.74 -0.12
CA PHE A 389 11.80 7.18 -1.40
C PHE A 389 11.43 8.12 -2.55
N GLY A 390 12.36 8.39 -3.46
CA GLY A 390 12.12 9.22 -4.65
C GLY A 390 11.56 10.63 -4.33
N GLY A 391 11.94 11.22 -3.20
CA GLY A 391 11.46 12.52 -2.73
C GLY A 391 10.07 12.53 -2.08
N LYS A 392 9.42 11.36 -1.91
CA LYS A 392 8.16 11.22 -1.16
C LYS A 392 8.38 10.50 0.15
N SER A 393 7.63 10.90 1.18
CA SER A 393 7.73 10.33 2.53
C SER A 393 6.39 9.81 3.02
N ALA A 394 6.42 8.73 3.80
CA ALA A 394 5.30 8.27 4.61
C ALA A 394 5.80 8.01 6.04
N ALA A 395 4.91 8.22 7.02
CA ALA A 395 5.24 8.09 8.42
C ALA A 395 4.16 7.34 9.18
N GLN A 396 4.58 6.54 10.17
CA GLN A 396 3.69 5.77 11.05
C GLN A 396 4.19 5.85 12.49
N THR A 397 3.25 5.88 13.43
CA THR A 397 3.59 5.86 14.86
C THR A 397 3.93 4.44 15.29
N LEU A 398 5.07 4.25 15.95
CA LEU A 398 5.43 3.05 16.69
C LEU A 398 5.26 3.31 18.19
N THR A 399 4.42 2.52 18.85
CA THR A 399 4.25 2.56 20.30
C THR A 399 5.05 1.45 20.95
N VAL A 400 5.98 1.80 21.84
CA VAL A 400 6.75 0.84 22.64
C VAL A 400 6.16 0.81 24.04
N ARG A 401 5.64 -0.35 24.46
CA ARG A 401 4.99 -0.51 25.77
C ARG A 401 5.91 -1.26 26.72
N ALA A 402 5.99 -0.80 27.97
CA ALA A 402 6.55 -1.62 29.03
C ALA A 402 5.67 -2.87 29.20
N ALA A 403 6.32 -4.03 29.35
CA ALA A 403 5.60 -5.28 29.58
C ALA A 403 4.89 -5.22 30.94
N THR A 404 3.61 -5.55 30.97
CA THR A 404 2.83 -5.55 32.21
C THR A 404 2.86 -6.92 32.85
N LEU A 405 2.98 -6.99 34.18
CA LEU A 405 2.97 -8.24 34.93
C LEU A 405 1.61 -8.96 34.79
N LEU A 406 1.61 -10.17 34.23
CA LEU A 406 0.40 -10.98 34.08
C LEU A 406 0.19 -11.91 35.27
N SER A 407 1.22 -12.67 35.63
CA SER A 407 1.16 -13.67 36.70
C SER A 407 2.52 -13.84 37.39
N ILE A 408 2.46 -14.50 38.55
CA ILE A 408 3.60 -15.03 39.27
C ILE A 408 3.38 -16.53 39.43
N ALA A 409 4.44 -17.32 39.43
CA ALA A 409 4.41 -18.75 39.71
C ALA A 409 5.49 -19.10 40.74
N VAL A 410 5.09 -19.83 41.77
CA VAL A 410 5.97 -20.27 42.86
C VAL A 410 6.34 -21.73 42.64
N THR A 411 7.64 -22.05 42.73
CA THR A 411 8.19 -23.40 42.58
C THR A 411 9.16 -23.71 43.71
N PRO A 412 9.35 -24.97 44.12
CA PRO A 412 8.67 -26.17 43.63
C PRO A 412 7.22 -26.28 44.13
N VAL A 413 6.38 -26.96 43.34
CA VAL A 413 4.98 -27.26 43.69
C VAL A 413 4.93 -28.45 44.65
N ASN A 414 4.12 -28.37 45.71
CA ASN A 414 3.90 -29.45 46.68
C ASN A 414 5.20 -30.04 47.28
N ALA A 415 6.10 -29.16 47.73
CA ALA A 415 7.33 -29.60 48.37
C ALA A 415 7.03 -30.40 49.66
N SER A 416 7.88 -31.38 49.96
CA SER A 416 7.80 -32.16 51.19
C SER A 416 9.16 -32.24 51.84
N ILE A 417 9.25 -31.85 53.11
CA ILE A 417 10.50 -31.84 53.89
C ILE A 417 10.25 -32.42 55.29
N PRO A 418 11.23 -33.09 55.91
CA PRO A 418 11.12 -33.46 57.32
C PRO A 418 11.19 -32.22 58.23
N VAL A 419 10.66 -32.33 59.45
CA VAL A 419 10.86 -31.33 60.51
C VAL A 419 12.34 -30.97 60.65
N GLY A 420 12.66 -29.68 60.71
CA GLY A 420 14.02 -29.15 60.84
C GLY A 420 14.77 -28.91 59.53
N ALA A 421 14.27 -29.41 58.40
CA ALA A 421 14.83 -29.12 57.09
C ALA A 421 14.31 -27.79 56.50
N THR A 422 14.96 -27.32 55.43
CA THR A 422 14.60 -26.09 54.72
C THR A 422 14.30 -26.36 53.24
N GLN A 423 13.40 -25.57 52.66
CA GLN A 423 13.08 -25.58 51.23
C GLN A 423 13.19 -24.16 50.66
N GLN A 424 13.98 -23.99 49.59
CA GLN A 424 14.00 -22.74 48.83
C GLN A 424 12.85 -22.71 47.83
N TYR A 425 12.06 -21.65 47.83
CA TYR A 425 11.09 -21.38 46.78
C TYR A 425 11.58 -20.30 45.81
N ILE A 426 11.21 -20.42 44.53
CA ILE A 426 11.49 -19.45 43.47
C ILE A 426 10.16 -18.88 43.00
N ALA A 427 10.06 -17.56 42.95
CA ALA A 427 8.95 -16.84 42.34
C ALA A 427 9.36 -16.33 40.96
N THR A 428 8.66 -16.80 39.93
CA THR A 428 8.88 -16.41 38.53
C THR A 428 7.70 -15.57 38.06
N ALA A 429 7.97 -14.33 37.65
CA ALA A 429 7.00 -13.44 37.02
C ALA A 429 6.90 -13.74 35.53
N THR A 430 5.67 -13.70 34.99
CA THR A 430 5.40 -13.75 33.54
C THR A 430 4.74 -12.45 33.11
N TYR A 431 5.27 -11.82 32.06
CA TYR A 431 4.80 -10.54 31.56
C TYR A 431 4.00 -10.68 30.25
N SER A 432 3.34 -9.59 29.84
CA SER A 432 2.47 -9.54 28.65
C SER A 432 3.16 -9.76 27.31
N ASP A 433 4.49 -9.72 27.29
CA ASP A 433 5.34 -10.01 26.13
C ASP A 433 5.91 -11.44 26.15
N ASN A 434 5.39 -12.29 27.02
CA ASN A 434 5.84 -13.66 27.30
C ASN A 434 7.27 -13.77 27.87
N SER A 435 7.92 -12.66 28.19
CA SER A 435 9.16 -12.69 28.96
C SER A 435 8.88 -13.18 30.39
N SER A 436 9.90 -13.73 31.03
CA SER A 436 9.85 -14.14 32.43
C SER A 436 11.04 -13.62 33.21
N ALA A 437 10.85 -13.37 34.50
CA ALA A 437 11.90 -12.91 35.39
C ALA A 437 11.82 -13.61 36.75
N ASN A 438 12.97 -13.98 37.32
CA ASN A 438 13.04 -14.41 38.71
C ASN A 438 12.88 -13.17 39.61
N VAL A 439 11.79 -13.13 40.36
CA VAL A 439 11.43 -12.03 41.25
C VAL A 439 11.49 -12.44 42.72
N SER A 440 12.13 -13.57 43.05
CA SER A 440 12.13 -14.14 44.40
C SER A 440 12.57 -13.15 45.48
N ASN A 441 13.61 -12.33 45.20
CA ASN A 441 14.13 -11.33 46.13
C ASN A 441 13.34 -10.01 46.14
N ALA A 442 12.45 -9.81 45.16
CA ALA A 442 11.57 -8.65 45.06
C ALA A 442 10.13 -8.98 45.54
N SER A 443 9.82 -10.26 45.73
CA SER A 443 8.56 -10.75 46.28
C SER A 443 8.52 -10.65 47.80
N SER A 444 7.33 -10.44 48.34
CA SER A 444 7.06 -10.67 49.77
C SER A 444 6.57 -12.11 49.96
N TRP A 445 7.21 -12.84 50.88
CA TRP A 445 6.89 -14.23 51.18
C TRP A 445 6.20 -14.39 52.53
N THR A 446 5.14 -15.20 52.56
CA THR A 446 4.36 -15.49 53.78
C THR A 446 4.07 -16.97 53.94
N SER A 447 3.91 -17.41 55.19
CA SER A 447 3.35 -18.72 55.53
C SER A 447 2.09 -18.54 56.37
N ASP A 448 1.05 -19.30 56.05
CA ASP A 448 -0.24 -19.26 56.76
C ASP A 448 -0.21 -19.98 58.12
N ASN A 449 0.72 -20.91 58.32
CA ASN A 449 0.83 -21.74 59.52
C ASN A 449 2.26 -21.77 60.05
N LEU A 450 2.59 -20.76 60.86
CA LEU A 450 3.91 -20.55 61.45
C LEU A 450 4.33 -21.64 62.47
N VAL A 451 3.38 -22.45 62.94
CA VAL A 451 3.66 -23.61 63.80
C VAL A 451 4.25 -24.75 62.98
N VAL A 452 3.72 -24.97 61.76
CA VAL A 452 4.18 -26.02 60.85
C VAL A 452 5.42 -25.59 60.08
N ALA A 453 5.43 -24.38 59.50
CA ALA A 453 6.59 -23.88 58.75
C ALA A 453 6.71 -22.35 58.80
N THR A 454 7.94 -21.85 58.77
CA THR A 454 8.21 -20.41 58.62
C THR A 454 8.94 -20.14 57.31
N VAL A 455 8.71 -19.00 56.67
CA VAL A 455 9.42 -18.59 55.44
C VAL A 455 10.10 -17.24 55.63
N ASN A 456 11.31 -17.08 55.09
CA ASN A 456 12.00 -15.80 55.06
C ASN A 456 11.30 -14.87 54.05
N ASN A 457 10.81 -13.72 54.52
CA ASN A 457 10.04 -12.77 53.72
C ASN A 457 10.80 -12.21 52.51
N ALA A 458 12.13 -12.13 52.54
CA ALA A 458 12.94 -11.54 51.48
C ALA A 458 13.58 -12.57 50.54
N SER A 459 13.80 -13.81 50.99
CA SER A 459 14.50 -14.82 50.20
C SER A 459 13.64 -16.01 49.76
N GLY A 460 12.48 -16.25 50.37
CA GLY A 460 11.63 -17.40 50.04
C GLY A 460 12.14 -18.75 50.58
N VAL A 461 13.08 -18.75 51.54
CA VAL A 461 13.52 -19.97 52.23
C VAL A 461 12.52 -20.34 53.31
N ALA A 462 11.82 -21.45 53.14
CA ALA A 462 10.93 -22.05 54.13
C ALA A 462 11.69 -23.04 55.04
N THR A 463 11.30 -23.14 56.31
CA THR A 463 11.85 -24.05 57.32
C THR A 463 10.72 -24.81 58.00
N GLY A 464 10.77 -26.14 57.99
CA GLY A 464 9.79 -26.99 58.65
C GLY A 464 9.99 -27.03 60.17
N ARG A 465 8.94 -26.79 60.95
CA ARG A 465 8.96 -26.70 62.43
C ARG A 465 8.19 -27.83 63.10
N SER A 466 7.04 -28.23 62.56
CA SER A 466 6.27 -29.37 63.08
C SER A 466 5.63 -30.15 61.94
N ALA A 467 5.31 -31.42 62.16
CA ALA A 467 4.60 -32.21 61.17
C ALA A 467 3.24 -31.56 60.84
N GLY A 468 2.87 -31.51 59.56
CA GLY A 468 1.65 -30.87 59.09
C GLY A 468 1.79 -30.29 57.68
N SER A 469 0.88 -29.39 57.32
CA SER A 469 0.92 -28.68 56.04
C SER A 469 0.85 -27.18 56.29
N ALA A 470 1.62 -26.41 55.51
CA ALA A 470 1.57 -24.95 55.48
C ALA A 470 1.54 -24.48 54.02
N HIS A 471 0.84 -23.39 53.74
CA HIS A 471 0.85 -22.73 52.44
C HIS A 471 1.90 -21.61 52.43
N ILE A 472 2.78 -21.65 51.43
CA ILE A 472 3.81 -20.66 51.18
C ILE A 472 3.39 -19.81 49.99
N THR A 473 3.21 -18.50 50.22
CA THR A 473 2.74 -17.55 49.20
C THR A 473 3.82 -16.55 48.88
N ALA A 474 4.07 -16.29 47.60
CA ALA A 474 4.85 -15.14 47.13
C ALA A 474 3.92 -14.09 46.52
N THR A 475 4.16 -12.81 46.83
CA THR A 475 3.43 -11.68 46.24
C THR A 475 4.40 -10.69 45.62
N PHE A 476 4.19 -10.36 44.34
CA PHE A 476 4.98 -9.37 43.60
C PHE A 476 4.05 -8.45 42.80
N ASN A 477 4.16 -7.14 42.98
CA ASN A 477 3.37 -6.11 42.29
C ASN A 477 1.86 -6.41 42.20
N GLY A 478 1.27 -6.89 43.30
CA GLY A 478 -0.17 -7.18 43.40
C GLY A 478 -0.62 -8.52 42.81
N LYS A 479 0.30 -9.36 42.32
CA LYS A 479 0.02 -10.74 41.91
C LYS A 479 0.63 -11.71 42.90
N SER A 480 -0.08 -12.81 43.18
CA SER A 480 0.35 -13.83 44.13
C SER A 480 0.16 -15.23 43.57
N ASP A 481 1.02 -16.14 44.01
CA ASP A 481 0.86 -17.59 43.83
C ASP A 481 1.24 -18.31 45.12
N THR A 482 0.61 -19.45 45.35
CA THR A 482 0.66 -20.17 46.62
C THR A 482 0.95 -21.64 46.37
N GLN A 483 1.92 -22.18 47.11
CA GLN A 483 2.27 -23.60 47.06
C GLN A 483 2.16 -24.24 48.44
N THR A 484 1.78 -25.51 48.47
CA THR A 484 1.75 -26.29 49.70
C THR A 484 3.14 -26.79 50.05
N LEU A 485 3.54 -26.64 51.30
CA LEU A 485 4.67 -27.28 51.94
C LEU A 485 4.16 -28.31 52.94
N THR A 486 4.41 -29.59 52.66
CA THR A 486 4.14 -30.66 53.61
C THR A 486 5.38 -30.86 54.47
N VAL A 487 5.23 -30.77 55.78
CA VAL A 487 6.27 -31.11 56.74
C VAL A 487 5.95 -32.49 57.29
N SER A 488 6.77 -33.49 56.94
CA SER A 488 6.63 -34.83 57.51
C SER A 488 7.24 -34.88 58.91
N ALA A 489 6.72 -35.77 59.76
CA ALA A 489 7.36 -36.08 61.03
C ALA A 489 8.82 -36.48 60.79
N ALA A 490 9.71 -36.03 61.66
CA ALA A 490 11.09 -36.50 61.64
C ALA A 490 11.08 -38.02 61.85
N VAL A 491 11.67 -38.77 60.91
CA VAL A 491 11.86 -40.21 61.09
C VAL A 491 12.95 -40.37 62.16
N GLY A 492 12.55 -40.85 63.35
CA GLY A 492 13.49 -41.17 64.42
C GLY A 492 14.53 -42.22 63.95
N PRO A 493 15.71 -42.28 64.59
CA PRO A 493 16.69 -43.33 64.30
C PRO A 493 16.11 -44.72 64.64
N PRO A 494 16.68 -45.82 64.12
CA PRO A 494 16.36 -47.16 64.64
C PRO A 494 16.58 -47.24 66.16
N ALA A 495 15.82 -48.08 66.89
CA ALA A 495 16.04 -48.26 68.32
C ALA A 495 17.47 -48.76 68.63
N VAL A 496 17.98 -48.45 69.83
CA VAL A 496 19.25 -49.02 70.31
C VAL A 496 18.96 -50.43 70.86
N ILE A 497 19.72 -51.42 70.41
CA ILE A 497 19.52 -52.81 70.83
C ILE A 497 20.22 -53.04 72.17
N LEU A 498 19.44 -53.23 73.23
CA LEU A 498 19.97 -53.49 74.59
C LEU A 498 20.32 -54.96 74.85
N ALA A 499 19.83 -55.88 74.02
CA ALA A 499 20.00 -57.33 74.19
C ALA A 499 19.79 -57.77 75.65
N SER A 500 20.70 -58.53 76.27
CA SER A 500 20.51 -59.05 77.62
C SER A 500 20.54 -57.97 78.71
N ALA A 501 21.19 -56.81 78.48
CA ALA A 501 21.09 -55.65 79.36
C ALA A 501 19.66 -55.09 79.44
N GLY A 502 18.88 -55.31 78.38
CA GLY A 502 17.47 -54.96 78.30
C GLY A 502 16.55 -55.79 79.19
N ASN A 503 17.07 -56.70 80.03
CA ASN A 503 16.28 -57.42 81.03
C ASN A 503 16.46 -56.83 82.45
N PHE A 504 17.17 -55.71 82.59
CA PHE A 504 17.50 -55.10 83.88
C PHE A 504 16.90 -53.70 84.02
N ALA A 505 16.26 -53.44 85.16
CA ALA A 505 15.91 -52.10 85.61
C ALA A 505 17.17 -51.33 86.05
N VAL A 506 18.12 -52.01 86.72
CA VAL A 506 19.40 -51.41 87.16
C VAL A 506 20.55 -52.38 86.88
N LEU A 507 21.51 -51.96 86.07
CA LEU A 507 22.72 -52.74 85.77
C LEU A 507 23.95 -51.84 85.93
N SER A 508 24.94 -52.28 86.71
CA SER A 508 26.14 -51.47 86.99
C SER A 508 27.44 -52.28 86.95
N LYS A 509 28.59 -51.61 86.88
CA LYS A 509 29.92 -52.28 86.96
C LYS A 509 30.61 -52.16 88.32
N ALA A 510 30.29 -51.12 89.08
CA ALA A 510 30.97 -50.72 90.30
C ALA A 510 30.03 -50.58 91.51
N GLY A 511 28.85 -51.22 91.45
CA GLY A 511 27.96 -51.36 92.60
C GLY A 511 26.67 -50.55 92.48
N ILE A 512 25.70 -50.94 93.29
CA ILE A 512 24.40 -50.28 93.41
C ILE A 512 24.25 -49.90 94.88
N THR A 513 24.28 -48.62 95.22
CA THR A 513 24.12 -48.16 96.61
C THR A 513 22.74 -47.56 96.80
N ASP A 514 22.20 -47.63 98.01
CA ASP A 514 20.89 -47.07 98.32
C ASP A 514 20.84 -46.39 99.69
N VAL A 515 19.99 -45.38 99.79
CA VAL A 515 19.45 -44.86 101.05
C VAL A 515 18.00 -45.38 101.12
N PRO A 516 17.73 -46.44 101.90
CA PRO A 516 16.44 -47.11 101.90
C PRO A 516 15.26 -46.22 102.34
N SER A 517 14.02 -46.53 101.94
CA SER A 517 13.65 -47.67 101.08
C SER A 517 13.35 -47.23 99.64
N SER A 518 14.08 -47.77 98.68
CA SER A 518 13.74 -47.68 97.25
C SER A 518 12.75 -48.78 96.84
N ALA A 519 12.06 -48.60 95.71
CA ALA A 519 11.12 -49.55 95.13
C ALA A 519 11.47 -49.79 93.64
N ILE A 520 11.97 -50.98 93.33
CA ILE A 520 12.48 -51.36 92.02
C ILE A 520 11.62 -52.49 91.45
N SER A 521 10.95 -52.23 90.33
CA SER A 521 10.20 -53.23 89.57
C SER A 521 11.01 -53.62 88.34
N GLY A 522 11.66 -54.78 88.39
CA GLY A 522 12.57 -55.31 87.37
C GLY A 522 13.85 -55.89 87.97
N ASN A 523 14.64 -56.56 87.15
CA ASN A 523 15.87 -57.20 87.64
C ASN A 523 16.97 -56.17 87.90
N ILE A 524 17.84 -56.45 88.87
CA ILE A 524 19.04 -55.65 89.12
C ILE A 524 20.31 -56.50 89.11
N GLY A 525 21.45 -55.89 88.82
CA GLY A 525 22.73 -56.61 88.88
C GLY A 525 23.95 -55.71 88.83
N THR A 526 25.07 -56.26 89.31
CA THR A 526 26.38 -55.61 89.19
C THR A 526 27.45 -56.62 88.77
N SER A 527 28.35 -56.23 87.85
CA SER A 527 29.49 -57.05 87.41
C SER A 527 30.54 -56.18 86.71
N PRO A 528 31.85 -56.38 86.95
CA PRO A 528 32.48 -57.55 87.58
C PRO A 528 32.69 -57.43 89.09
N ILE A 529 32.30 -56.31 89.72
CA ILE A 529 32.44 -56.14 91.17
C ILE A 529 31.61 -57.18 91.94
N SER A 530 32.11 -57.58 93.10
CA SER A 530 31.45 -58.52 94.02
C SER A 530 30.01 -58.10 94.33
N GLY A 531 29.12 -59.08 94.56
CA GLY A 531 27.74 -58.85 94.98
C GLY A 531 27.62 -58.07 96.29
N ALA A 532 28.68 -58.04 97.11
CA ALA A 532 28.77 -57.23 98.32
C ALA A 532 28.59 -55.72 98.06
N ALA A 533 28.82 -55.25 96.83
CA ALA A 533 28.61 -53.86 96.42
C ALA A 533 27.14 -53.55 96.05
N ILE A 534 26.22 -54.50 96.22
CA ILE A 534 24.77 -54.28 96.09
C ILE A 534 24.22 -53.92 97.46
N GLY A 535 24.12 -52.62 97.73
CA GLY A 535 23.53 -52.03 98.93
C GLY A 535 22.00 -51.95 98.92
N ILE A 536 21.33 -52.87 98.22
CA ILE A 536 19.87 -52.98 98.11
C ILE A 536 19.39 -54.17 98.92
N THR A 537 18.26 -54.03 99.62
CA THR A 537 17.62 -55.12 100.36
C THR A 537 16.56 -55.84 99.52
N CYS A 538 16.33 -57.12 99.81
CA CYS A 538 15.39 -57.95 99.05
C CYS A 538 13.97 -57.40 98.91
N PRO A 539 13.35 -56.79 99.95
CA PRO A 539 11.99 -56.25 99.83
C PRO A 539 11.86 -55.07 98.85
N GLU A 540 12.98 -54.43 98.50
CA GLU A 540 13.00 -53.27 97.61
C GLU A 540 12.92 -53.66 96.14
N VAL A 541 13.08 -54.94 95.81
CA VAL A 541 13.14 -55.43 94.43
C VAL A 541 11.99 -56.40 94.16
N THR A 542 11.09 -56.01 93.25
CA THR A 542 10.13 -56.88 92.59
C THR A 542 10.77 -57.38 91.28
N GLY A 543 11.62 -58.39 91.40
CA GLY A 543 12.47 -58.91 90.33
C GLY A 543 13.56 -59.81 90.89
N ILE A 544 14.60 -60.11 90.09
CA ILE A 544 15.74 -60.91 90.53
C ILE A 544 16.95 -59.98 90.76
N ILE A 545 17.62 -60.16 91.91
CA ILE A 545 18.93 -59.55 92.19
C ILE A 545 20.00 -60.52 91.70
N TYR A 546 20.78 -60.14 90.69
CA TYR A 546 21.89 -60.93 90.19
C TYR A 546 23.23 -60.44 90.73
N ALA A 547 24.06 -61.36 91.20
CA ALA A 547 25.42 -61.09 91.67
C ALA A 547 26.43 -61.99 90.95
N VAL A 548 27.71 -61.59 90.93
CA VAL A 548 28.79 -62.41 90.37
C VAL A 548 29.26 -63.52 91.31
N ASP A 549 28.92 -63.40 92.60
CA ASP A 549 29.31 -64.30 93.68
C ASP A 549 28.20 -64.40 94.74
N THR A 550 28.43 -65.18 95.79
CA THR A 550 27.48 -65.38 96.89
C THR A 550 27.53 -64.26 97.94
N ALA A 551 28.24 -63.16 97.71
CA ALA A 551 28.42 -62.09 98.69
C ALA A 551 27.33 -61.00 98.62
N GLY A 552 26.36 -61.15 97.71
CA GLY A 552 25.21 -60.24 97.59
C GLY A 552 24.11 -60.45 98.65
N PRO A 553 22.99 -59.70 98.53
CA PRO A 553 21.81 -59.86 99.39
C PRO A 553 21.30 -61.31 99.43
N ALA A 554 20.63 -61.71 100.50
CA ALA A 554 20.23 -63.11 100.73
C ALA A 554 19.33 -63.73 99.64
N CYS A 555 18.56 -62.92 98.91
CA CYS A 555 17.73 -63.32 97.79
C CYS A 555 18.45 -63.27 96.42
N SER A 556 19.74 -62.90 96.40
CA SER A 556 20.48 -62.77 95.16
C SER A 556 20.80 -64.12 94.52
N VAL A 557 20.81 -64.14 93.20
CA VAL A 557 21.18 -65.27 92.37
C VAL A 557 22.58 -65.03 91.83
N SER A 558 23.50 -65.95 92.12
CA SER A 558 24.86 -65.91 91.58
C SER A 558 24.88 -66.40 90.13
N ASP A 559 25.00 -65.50 89.17
CA ASP A 559 25.12 -65.81 87.73
C ASP A 559 26.15 -64.88 87.04
N PRO A 560 27.45 -65.12 87.26
CA PRO A 560 28.51 -64.27 86.70
C PRO A 560 28.57 -64.31 85.17
N VAL A 561 28.12 -65.39 84.52
CA VAL A 561 28.18 -65.55 83.06
C VAL A 561 27.13 -64.68 82.38
N MET A 562 25.88 -64.74 82.87
CA MET A 562 24.81 -63.89 82.36
C MET A 562 25.12 -62.41 82.61
N LEU A 563 25.61 -62.05 83.81
CA LEU A 563 26.01 -60.69 84.12
C LEU A 563 27.16 -60.18 83.24
N THR A 564 28.14 -61.03 82.92
CA THR A 564 29.22 -60.65 81.99
C THR A 564 28.65 -60.33 80.60
N THR A 565 27.71 -61.14 80.11
CA THR A 565 27.02 -60.90 78.84
C THR A 565 26.21 -59.60 78.90
N ALA A 566 25.42 -59.38 79.95
CA ALA A 566 24.62 -58.17 80.13
C ALA A 566 25.47 -56.89 80.18
N ILE A 567 26.62 -56.93 80.85
CA ILE A 567 27.55 -55.80 80.91
C ILE A 567 28.23 -55.53 79.56
N GLY A 568 28.51 -56.59 78.77
CA GLY A 568 29.00 -56.47 77.41
C GLY A 568 27.96 -55.85 76.47
N ASP A 569 26.72 -56.32 76.54
CA ASP A 569 25.59 -55.80 75.76
C ASP A 569 25.29 -54.34 76.12
N MET A 570 25.37 -53.96 77.41
CA MET A 570 25.24 -52.58 77.86
C MET A 570 26.32 -51.68 77.24
N GLN A 571 27.59 -52.11 77.24
CA GLN A 571 28.68 -51.35 76.63
C GLN A 571 28.52 -51.23 75.11
N THR A 572 28.02 -52.28 74.47
CA THR A 572 27.71 -52.29 73.04
C THR A 572 26.58 -51.30 72.73
N ALA A 573 25.50 -51.33 73.50
CA ALA A 573 24.38 -50.39 73.38
C ALA A 573 24.82 -48.93 73.60
N TYR A 574 25.67 -48.68 74.60
CA TYR A 574 26.27 -47.36 74.81
C TYR A 574 27.06 -46.89 73.59
N THR A 575 27.90 -47.76 73.04
CA THR A 575 28.75 -47.44 71.87
C THR A 575 27.91 -47.22 70.61
N ASP A 576 26.86 -48.04 70.40
CA ASP A 576 25.89 -47.87 69.32
C ASP A 576 25.17 -46.52 69.43
N ALA A 577 24.60 -46.21 70.60
CA ALA A 577 23.92 -44.94 70.83
C ALA A 577 24.85 -43.73 70.64
N ALA A 578 26.08 -43.78 71.16
CA ALA A 578 27.09 -42.72 70.99
C ALA A 578 27.56 -42.59 69.52
N GLY A 579 27.58 -43.70 68.79
CA GLY A 579 28.04 -43.78 67.41
C GLY A 579 26.98 -43.43 66.35
N ARG A 580 25.71 -43.23 66.74
CA ARG A 580 24.67 -42.79 65.79
C ARG A 580 25.05 -41.45 65.15
N PRO A 581 24.66 -41.19 63.89
CA PRO A 581 24.90 -39.90 63.25
C PRO A 581 24.37 -38.77 64.13
N SER A 582 25.21 -37.76 64.37
CA SER A 582 24.84 -36.62 65.21
C SER A 582 23.62 -35.88 64.66
N GLY A 583 22.81 -35.34 65.56
CA GLY A 583 21.73 -34.43 65.22
C GLY A 583 22.25 -33.23 64.43
N VAL A 584 21.43 -32.73 63.50
CA VAL A 584 21.72 -31.54 62.69
C VAL A 584 20.65 -30.48 62.89
N GLY A 585 20.96 -29.22 62.59
CA GLY A 585 19.99 -28.12 62.69
C GLY A 585 19.39 -28.02 64.11
N PRO A 586 18.05 -28.12 64.28
CA PRO A 586 17.41 -27.97 65.59
C PRO A 586 17.72 -29.11 66.58
N PHE A 587 18.35 -30.20 66.13
CA PHE A 587 18.72 -31.34 66.97
C PHE A 587 20.15 -31.25 67.53
N LEU A 588 20.96 -30.29 67.07
CA LEU A 588 22.34 -30.07 67.53
C LEU A 588 22.40 -28.96 68.58
N ASN A 589 22.97 -29.26 69.74
CA ASN A 589 23.17 -28.32 70.85
C ASN A 589 21.88 -27.55 71.21
N LEU A 590 20.73 -28.23 71.17
CA LEU A 590 19.44 -27.62 71.45
C LEU A 590 19.45 -26.89 72.80
N GLY A 591 18.97 -25.65 72.81
CA GLY A 591 18.94 -24.80 74.01
C GLY A 591 20.33 -24.50 74.59
N ALA A 592 21.41 -24.69 73.83
CA ALA A 592 22.79 -24.62 74.31
C ALA A 592 23.03 -25.50 75.56
N GLY A 593 22.35 -26.64 75.63
CA GLY A 593 22.39 -27.55 76.78
C GLY A 593 21.34 -27.27 77.86
N THR A 594 20.63 -26.14 77.82
CA THR A 594 19.49 -25.88 78.71
C THR A 594 18.17 -26.16 77.99
N VAL A 595 17.58 -27.33 78.25
CA VAL A 595 16.38 -27.82 77.56
C VAL A 595 15.13 -27.38 78.33
N ALA A 596 14.84 -26.06 78.27
CA ALA A 596 13.69 -25.46 78.95
C ALA A 596 12.47 -25.32 78.03
N ASN A 597 11.28 -25.66 78.55
CA ASN A 597 9.96 -25.59 77.92
C ASN A 597 9.91 -26.23 76.52
N GLN A 598 10.60 -27.36 76.34
CA GLN A 598 10.69 -28.02 75.05
C GLN A 598 9.65 -29.15 74.91
N THR A 599 9.16 -29.29 73.68
CA THR A 599 8.45 -30.47 73.20
C THR A 599 9.26 -31.06 72.06
N LEU A 600 9.83 -32.24 72.28
CA LEU A 600 10.78 -32.87 71.36
C LEU A 600 10.11 -34.00 70.58
N VAL A 601 10.20 -33.90 69.26
CA VAL A 601 9.83 -34.98 68.33
C VAL A 601 10.94 -36.02 68.23
N ALA A 602 10.62 -37.19 67.70
CA ALA A 602 11.55 -38.28 67.43
C ALA A 602 12.82 -37.79 66.69
N GLY A 603 13.98 -38.33 67.04
CA GLY A 603 15.24 -37.92 66.41
C GLY A 603 16.48 -38.22 67.25
N THR A 604 17.65 -38.05 66.62
CA THR A 604 18.94 -38.05 67.31
C THR A 604 19.29 -36.61 67.69
N TYR A 605 19.38 -36.33 68.98
CA TYR A 605 19.81 -35.04 69.51
C TYR A 605 21.22 -35.16 70.06
N THR A 606 22.08 -34.17 69.79
CA THR A 606 23.49 -34.24 70.17
C THR A 606 23.93 -32.97 70.89
N TRP A 607 24.59 -33.13 72.03
CA TRP A 607 25.23 -32.03 72.77
C TRP A 607 26.71 -32.30 72.99
N GLY A 608 27.52 -31.33 72.57
CA GLY A 608 28.95 -31.25 72.90
C GLY A 608 29.23 -30.75 74.33
N SER A 609 28.19 -30.64 75.17
CA SER A 609 28.22 -29.98 76.47
C SER A 609 27.37 -30.74 77.50
N ASN A 610 27.31 -30.21 78.71
CA ASN A 610 26.32 -30.61 79.71
C ASN A 610 24.90 -30.30 79.21
N VAL A 611 23.95 -31.12 79.65
CA VAL A 611 22.52 -30.95 79.45
C VAL A 611 21.82 -30.80 80.80
N THR A 612 20.97 -29.79 80.92
CA THR A 612 20.11 -29.53 82.07
C THR A 612 18.66 -29.41 81.61
N ILE A 613 17.75 -30.07 82.31
CA ILE A 613 16.30 -30.03 82.11
C ILE A 613 15.69 -29.27 83.30
N PRO A 614 15.59 -27.92 83.22
CA PRO A 614 15.17 -27.08 84.35
C PRO A 614 13.65 -26.92 84.47
N THR A 615 12.89 -27.41 83.48
CA THR A 615 11.42 -27.37 83.42
C THR A 615 10.92 -28.71 82.90
N ASN A 616 9.61 -28.96 82.94
CA ASN A 616 9.04 -30.14 82.28
C ASN A 616 9.43 -30.21 80.79
N LEU A 617 9.80 -31.41 80.36
CA LEU A 617 10.19 -31.75 79.00
C LEU A 617 9.16 -32.72 78.44
N THR A 618 8.54 -32.42 77.29
CA THR A 618 7.61 -33.35 76.65
C THR A 618 8.29 -34.03 75.47
N LEU A 619 8.19 -35.36 75.38
CA LEU A 619 8.57 -36.15 74.21
C LEU A 619 7.28 -36.56 73.49
N ILE A 620 7.13 -36.13 72.24
CA ILE A 620 5.89 -36.34 71.45
C ILE A 620 6.17 -37.11 70.17
N GLY A 621 5.50 -38.25 70.03
CA GLY A 621 5.57 -39.08 68.84
C GLY A 621 4.71 -40.32 68.98
N GLY A 622 4.65 -41.12 67.93
CA GLY A 622 3.91 -42.37 67.92
C GLY A 622 4.58 -43.48 68.73
N ALA A 623 3.88 -44.61 68.86
CA ALA A 623 4.34 -45.77 69.62
C ALA A 623 5.66 -46.38 69.11
N ASN A 624 6.04 -46.13 67.85
CA ASN A 624 7.25 -46.68 67.24
C ASN A 624 8.35 -45.64 67.03
N ASP A 625 8.10 -44.39 67.42
CA ASP A 625 9.08 -43.31 67.30
C ASP A 625 10.19 -43.49 68.34
N VAL A 626 11.41 -43.06 67.96
CA VAL A 626 12.63 -43.28 68.74
C VAL A 626 13.35 -41.95 68.99
N TRP A 627 13.86 -41.80 70.21
CA TRP A 627 14.71 -40.68 70.61
C TRP A 627 16.07 -41.20 71.04
N ILE A 628 17.14 -40.61 70.51
CA ILE A 628 18.49 -40.86 70.97
C ILE A 628 19.11 -39.53 71.36
N PHE A 629 19.39 -39.36 72.65
CA PHE A 629 20.05 -38.19 73.20
C PHE A 629 21.52 -38.53 73.45
N GLN A 630 22.42 -37.94 72.66
CA GLN A 630 23.87 -38.10 72.76
C GLN A 630 24.47 -36.92 73.53
N ILE A 631 24.98 -37.17 74.73
CA ILE A 631 25.43 -36.13 75.66
C ILE A 631 26.86 -36.43 76.05
N THR A 632 27.79 -35.59 75.58
CA THR A 632 29.23 -35.74 75.88
C THR A 632 29.59 -35.23 77.28
N GLY A 633 28.74 -34.38 77.88
CA GLY A 633 28.88 -33.91 79.26
C GLY A 633 27.95 -34.63 80.24
N LYS A 634 27.56 -33.92 81.30
CA LYS A 634 26.63 -34.37 82.33
C LYS A 634 25.18 -34.22 81.90
N LEU A 635 24.29 -35.05 82.43
CA LEU A 635 22.84 -34.89 82.32
C LEU A 635 22.24 -34.61 83.70
N ASN A 636 21.51 -33.50 83.85
CA ASN A 636 20.77 -33.16 85.06
C ASN A 636 19.30 -32.86 84.73
N ILE A 637 18.37 -33.46 85.48
CA ILE A 637 16.99 -32.97 85.57
C ILE A 637 16.79 -32.32 86.93
N SER A 638 16.26 -31.09 86.95
CA SER A 638 16.10 -30.29 88.16
C SER A 638 14.99 -30.83 89.09
N PRO A 639 14.98 -30.44 90.38
CA PRO A 639 14.00 -30.93 91.35
C PRO A 639 12.54 -30.75 90.88
N ASN A 640 11.70 -31.74 91.17
CA ASN A 640 10.26 -31.78 90.82
C ASN A 640 9.93 -31.75 89.32
N MET A 641 10.92 -31.70 88.42
CA MET A 641 10.67 -31.65 86.98
C MET A 641 10.42 -33.03 86.40
N GLN A 642 9.66 -33.08 85.32
CA GLN A 642 9.22 -34.32 84.70
C GLN A 642 9.59 -34.37 83.21
N VAL A 643 10.08 -35.53 82.77
CA VAL A 643 10.02 -35.93 81.37
C VAL A 643 8.64 -36.57 81.15
N LEU A 644 7.87 -36.04 80.20
CA LEU A 644 6.49 -36.43 79.92
C LEU A 644 6.41 -37.08 78.53
N LEU A 645 5.61 -38.13 78.40
CA LEU A 645 5.35 -38.78 77.11
C LEU A 645 3.97 -38.38 76.57
N SER A 646 3.89 -38.10 75.27
CA SER A 646 2.65 -37.76 74.57
C SER A 646 2.61 -38.36 73.17
N GLY A 647 1.43 -38.41 72.54
CA GLY A 647 1.24 -38.92 71.18
C GLY A 647 1.34 -40.45 71.03
N GLY A 648 1.55 -41.18 72.13
CA GLY A 648 1.81 -42.62 72.14
C GLY A 648 3.29 -42.99 72.32
N ALA A 649 4.18 -42.02 72.50
CA ALA A 649 5.60 -42.26 72.78
C ALA A 649 5.78 -43.23 73.97
N GLN A 650 6.78 -44.12 73.86
CA GLN A 650 7.04 -45.16 74.86
C GLN A 650 8.46 -45.04 75.41
N ALA A 651 8.62 -45.14 76.74
CA ALA A 651 9.91 -45.09 77.43
C ALA A 651 10.95 -46.05 76.83
N LYS A 652 10.54 -47.26 76.43
CA LYS A 652 11.42 -48.27 75.82
C LYS A 652 12.15 -47.79 74.55
N ASN A 653 11.61 -46.80 73.83
CA ASN A 653 12.18 -46.27 72.59
C ASN A 653 13.02 -44.99 72.81
N ILE A 654 13.24 -44.61 74.07
CA ILE A 654 13.99 -43.40 74.42
C ILE A 654 15.34 -43.83 75.00
N PHE A 655 16.43 -43.30 74.45
CA PHE A 655 17.79 -43.66 74.83
C PHE A 655 18.60 -42.42 75.17
N TRP A 656 19.14 -42.37 76.39
CA TRP A 656 19.98 -41.29 76.90
C TRP A 656 21.40 -41.81 77.03
N GLN A 657 22.24 -41.54 76.03
CA GLN A 657 23.66 -41.85 76.08
C GLN A 657 24.40 -40.66 76.71
N VAL A 658 25.09 -40.91 77.84
CA VAL A 658 25.76 -39.85 78.61
C VAL A 658 27.20 -40.26 78.91
N SER A 659 28.18 -39.45 78.49
CA SER A 659 29.61 -39.72 78.70
C SER A 659 30.14 -39.32 80.08
N ASP A 660 29.35 -38.58 80.86
CA ASP A 660 29.67 -38.23 82.25
C ASP A 660 28.50 -38.63 83.17
N VAL A 661 28.44 -38.06 84.37
CA VAL A 661 27.45 -38.39 85.40
C VAL A 661 26.04 -37.98 84.99
N VAL A 662 25.07 -38.82 85.33
CA VAL A 662 23.64 -38.52 85.25
C VAL A 662 23.12 -38.22 86.65
N THR A 663 22.33 -37.16 86.80
CA THR A 663 21.70 -36.77 88.07
C THR A 663 20.20 -36.56 87.86
N LEU A 664 19.41 -37.44 88.47
CA LEU A 664 17.96 -37.27 88.61
C LEU A 664 17.70 -36.66 90.00
N ASP A 665 17.43 -35.36 90.03
CA ASP A 665 17.34 -34.60 91.28
C ASP A 665 16.03 -34.90 92.04
N THR A 666 15.92 -34.41 93.26
CA THR A 666 14.88 -34.75 94.22
C THR A 666 13.46 -34.60 93.64
N HIS A 667 12.64 -35.64 93.83
CA HIS A 667 11.25 -35.71 93.34
C HIS A 667 11.06 -35.51 91.82
N SER A 668 12.12 -35.59 91.01
CA SER A 668 11.99 -35.57 89.55
C SER A 668 11.37 -36.87 89.02
N HIS A 669 10.78 -36.80 87.83
CA HIS A 669 10.31 -37.98 87.10
C HIS A 669 11.01 -38.06 85.74
N PHE A 670 11.50 -39.25 85.39
CA PHE A 670 12.28 -39.47 84.19
C PHE A 670 11.74 -40.63 83.35
N GLU A 671 11.95 -40.55 82.04
CA GLU A 671 11.44 -41.52 81.06
C GLU A 671 12.59 -41.98 80.14
N GLY A 672 12.78 -43.29 80.03
CA GLY A 672 13.66 -43.91 79.04
C GLY A 672 14.88 -44.65 79.59
N ASN A 673 15.69 -45.19 78.67
CA ASN A 673 16.85 -46.01 78.98
C ASN A 673 18.10 -45.13 79.10
N ILE A 674 18.72 -45.08 80.28
CA ILE A 674 19.94 -44.31 80.53
C ILE A 674 21.15 -45.22 80.35
N LEU A 675 22.00 -44.89 79.36
CA LEU A 675 23.28 -45.52 79.05
C LEU A 675 24.41 -44.58 79.49
N ALA A 676 24.87 -44.70 80.73
CA ALA A 676 25.87 -43.81 81.31
C ALA A 676 27.26 -44.44 81.30
N GLN A 677 28.27 -43.67 80.89
CA GLN A 677 29.68 -44.08 80.97
C GLN A 677 30.21 -44.04 82.41
N THR A 678 29.61 -43.23 83.27
CA THR A 678 30.01 -43.09 84.67
C THR A 678 28.85 -43.41 85.61
N ASN A 679 28.62 -42.59 86.63
CA ASN A 679 27.66 -42.84 87.70
C ASN A 679 26.25 -42.37 87.28
N ILE A 680 25.22 -43.10 87.69
CA ILE A 680 23.85 -42.61 87.66
C ILE A 680 23.39 -42.34 89.09
N ALA A 681 23.17 -41.08 89.41
CA ALA A 681 22.72 -40.64 90.72
C ALA A 681 21.23 -40.27 90.70
N MET A 682 20.43 -41.01 91.45
CA MET A 682 19.05 -40.65 91.76
C MET A 682 18.99 -40.11 93.20
N LEU A 683 18.55 -38.87 93.35
CA LEU A 683 18.39 -38.22 94.65
C LEU A 683 17.01 -38.50 95.25
N THR A 684 16.82 -38.08 96.49
CA THR A 684 15.64 -38.43 97.31
C THR A 684 14.32 -38.30 96.56
N GLY A 685 13.57 -39.40 96.46
CA GLY A 685 12.22 -39.41 95.91
C GLY A 685 12.11 -39.26 94.39
N ALA A 686 13.24 -39.20 93.66
CA ALA A 686 13.21 -39.25 92.20
C ALA A 686 12.62 -40.58 91.71
N SER A 687 11.97 -40.56 90.55
CA SER A 687 11.37 -41.73 89.92
C SER A 687 11.75 -41.85 88.45
N ILE A 688 11.75 -43.08 87.93
CA ILE A 688 12.01 -43.36 86.52
C ILE A 688 11.15 -44.53 86.03
N ASN A 689 10.56 -44.35 84.85
CA ASN A 689 10.08 -45.43 84.01
C ASN A 689 11.11 -45.67 82.90
N GLY A 690 11.99 -46.65 83.10
CA GLY A 690 13.26 -46.67 82.40
C GLY A 690 14.26 -47.68 82.94
N ARG A 691 15.49 -47.59 82.43
CA ARG A 691 16.61 -48.45 82.82
C ARG A 691 17.79 -47.60 83.24
N LEU A 692 18.46 -48.00 84.31
CA LEU A 692 19.70 -47.40 84.79
C LEU A 692 20.86 -48.31 84.42
N LEU A 693 21.51 -48.04 83.28
CA LEU A 693 22.61 -48.86 82.75
C LEU A 693 23.93 -48.07 82.89
N ALA A 694 24.63 -48.30 84.00
CA ALA A 694 25.81 -47.52 84.41
C ALA A 694 27.11 -48.31 84.24
N GLN A 695 28.09 -47.75 83.53
CA GLN A 695 29.42 -48.36 83.43
C GLN A 695 30.31 -48.15 84.69
N THR A 696 29.81 -47.43 85.70
CA THR A 696 30.38 -47.43 87.06
C THR A 696 29.32 -47.82 88.08
N ALA A 697 28.92 -46.93 88.98
CA ALA A 697 27.92 -47.20 90.01
C ALA A 697 26.53 -46.65 89.65
N ALA A 698 25.51 -47.13 90.34
CA ALA A 698 24.21 -46.49 90.44
C ALA A 698 23.93 -46.16 91.92
N THR A 699 23.60 -44.92 92.23
CA THR A 699 23.36 -44.47 93.61
C THR A 699 21.93 -43.99 93.78
N LEU A 700 21.20 -44.62 94.70
CA LEU A 700 19.77 -44.45 94.91
C LEU A 700 19.47 -43.86 96.31
N GLN A 701 18.36 -43.15 96.42
CA GLN A 701 17.82 -42.56 97.64
C GLN A 701 16.29 -42.55 97.59
N GLN A 702 15.65 -43.54 98.20
CA GLN A 702 14.17 -43.64 98.29
C GLN A 702 13.48 -43.48 96.93
N ASN A 703 14.00 -44.14 95.91
CA ASN A 703 13.57 -43.96 94.53
C ASN A 703 12.52 -44.98 94.09
N VAL A 704 11.75 -44.62 93.06
CA VAL A 704 10.87 -45.57 92.35
C VAL A 704 11.43 -45.82 90.97
N ILE A 705 11.79 -47.07 90.67
CA ILE A 705 12.35 -47.49 89.39
C ILE A 705 11.45 -48.56 88.81
N VAL A 706 10.90 -48.31 87.61
CA VAL A 706 10.03 -49.26 86.91
C VAL A 706 10.63 -49.55 85.55
N GLU A 707 10.90 -50.83 85.29
CA GLU A 707 11.30 -51.30 83.97
C GLU A 707 10.21 -51.00 82.92
N PRO A 708 10.57 -50.43 81.75
CA PRO A 708 9.59 -50.11 80.72
C PRO A 708 8.82 -51.34 80.25
N ALA A 709 7.50 -51.18 80.06
CA ALA A 709 6.67 -52.22 79.46
C ALA A 709 7.20 -52.61 78.06
N PRO A 710 7.12 -53.90 77.69
CA PRO A 710 7.69 -54.43 76.45
C PRO A 710 7.07 -53.88 75.17
#